data_AF-A0A2S5WW15-F1
#
_entry.id   AF-A0A2S5WW15-F1
#
_cell.length_a   1.000
_cell.length_b   1.000
_cell.length_c   1.000
_cell.angle_alpha   90.00
_cell.angle_beta   90.00
_cell.angle_gamma   90.00
#
_symmetry.space_group_name_H-M   'P 1'
#
loop_
_entity.id
_entity.type
_entity.pdbx_description
1 polymer ?
#
loop_
_entity_poly.entity_id
_entity_poly.type
_entity_poly.pdbx_seq_one_letter_code
_entity_poly.pdbx_strand_id
1 'polypeptide(L)'
;MTAHSQRNDALSDVRGAEPRRYEDFKGRVSPRSSESDPWWPEEVRADDNAPNVIVMLVDDLGFSDISPYGGEIATPALDAIANEGFRLTNFRVTPLCSPSRAALLTGANPHRAGFGFVSHANPGYPGVSMKLPKTLPTLAEIYRSQGYSTFMVGKWHLTPEWELHDGAPKDSWPLQRGFDRYFGAMDGCTTLYHPHRLVRDNSPVTERFADDAYLTDRLTDEAISMIDGLRASDETRPFFLYFAHHAVHGPVQAKPADIDAERGSYDAGWDACREARIAKQKLLGIVDAALTLPDRDEGVEPWDALDAETQALYARHMEVYAAAVRAVDESVDRLLSHLKTTGDYENTIFVFSSDNGGTGEGGPAGTRSYFSQFTTMPSLPSGWVRDVARPLEELGGPTVHGHYPRGWAQVSNTPHRSYKGSALEGGIRSPLLISWPNGLPRHEEDDGVRREHAYVTDVAPTLLDLSGHRRPETLGDVRVDEIDGRSIRDDLASPFDGSDSQERTPGQYLGLLKERAYLQGNWKIRASDWGPRSDPDSAWELYDLEADPTESTDVAGDHPGLVSIMAEEWRRAAWHNTVFPLPDEPTFLATRPSTELPLERPITIRPGAPTLERFRSSRLIALRSFTITARFEPTAGEGVVVSHGDQGGGYILWTAEGDAWFAYNAYGDMHRLRVQASQPAEITLNFTALPDLAWSIDISVDGECRASLERVPMLVGMAPFTGISVGQEGGGPVDWDLHARGGDTPHRGGLLDVRYEPGAIAAYSRRIVVDVDELRLRLLD
;
A
#
# COMPACT_ATOMS: atom_id res chain seq x y z
N MET A 1 -36.43 -1.33 -40.91
CA MET A 1 -36.27 -2.72 -41.43
C MET A 1 -36.38 -2.69 -42.95
N THR A 2 -35.64 -3.57 -43.65
CA THR A 2 -35.48 -3.71 -45.12
C THR A 2 -34.40 -2.84 -45.81
N ALA A 3 -33.13 -3.13 -45.53
CA ALA A 3 -31.99 -2.95 -46.46
C ALA A 3 -30.73 -3.77 -46.03
N HIS A 4 -30.91 -4.96 -45.45
CA HIS A 4 -29.83 -5.70 -44.76
C HIS A 4 -29.48 -7.08 -45.34
N SER A 5 -29.89 -7.44 -46.57
CA SER A 5 -29.65 -8.81 -47.09
C SER A 5 -28.98 -8.91 -48.47
N GLN A 6 -28.18 -7.93 -48.90
CA GLN A 6 -27.43 -8.03 -50.18
C GLN A 6 -25.98 -7.55 -50.09
N ARG A 7 -25.31 -7.72 -48.96
CA ARG A 7 -23.89 -7.33 -48.83
C ARG A 7 -23.09 -8.51 -48.30
N ASN A 8 -22.49 -9.26 -49.23
CA ASN A 8 -21.50 -10.36 -49.10
C ASN A 8 -21.87 -11.69 -49.82
N ASP A 9 -22.69 -11.66 -50.87
CA ASP A 9 -23.02 -12.86 -51.68
C ASP A 9 -21.83 -13.46 -52.46
N ALA A 10 -20.67 -12.79 -52.51
CA ALA A 10 -19.48 -13.32 -53.19
C ALA A 10 -18.73 -14.40 -52.38
N LEU A 11 -19.09 -14.61 -51.11
CA LEU A 11 -18.44 -15.59 -50.23
C LEU A 11 -19.04 -17.00 -50.33
N SER A 12 -20.23 -17.15 -50.95
CA SER A 12 -20.95 -18.44 -51.01
C SER A 12 -20.42 -19.43 -52.06
N ASP A 13 -19.50 -19.02 -52.94
CA ASP A 13 -19.05 -19.84 -54.08
C ASP A 13 -17.80 -20.71 -53.80
N VAL A 14 -17.25 -20.63 -52.58
CA VAL A 14 -16.15 -21.51 -52.13
C VAL A 14 -16.73 -22.64 -51.27
N ARG A 15 -17.10 -23.75 -51.91
CA ARG A 15 -17.65 -24.92 -51.21
C ARG A 15 -16.69 -25.41 -50.10
N GLY A 16 -17.13 -25.27 -48.85
CA GLY A 16 -16.50 -25.86 -47.67
C GLY A 16 -15.60 -24.95 -46.83
N ALA A 17 -15.50 -23.65 -47.16
CA ALA A 17 -14.79 -22.68 -46.32
C ALA A 17 -15.77 -21.66 -45.74
N GLU A 18 -15.99 -21.69 -44.42
CA GLU A 18 -16.62 -20.56 -43.73
C GLU A 18 -15.60 -19.42 -43.65
N PRO A 19 -15.92 -18.25 -44.24
CA PRO A 19 -15.00 -17.13 -44.22
C PRO A 19 -14.95 -16.55 -42.81
N ARG A 20 -13.77 -16.62 -42.17
CA ARG A 20 -13.54 -16.12 -40.81
C ARG A 20 -13.18 -14.64 -40.84
N ARG A 21 -13.61 -13.88 -39.83
CA ARG A 21 -13.27 -12.46 -39.59
C ARG A 21 -13.97 -11.42 -40.47
N TYR A 22 -15.13 -11.75 -41.05
CA TYR A 22 -15.99 -10.78 -41.74
C TYR A 22 -17.32 -10.53 -40.99
N GLU A 23 -17.53 -11.17 -39.85
CA GLU A 23 -18.78 -11.17 -39.09
C GLU A 23 -19.16 -9.75 -38.62
N ASP A 24 -18.15 -8.97 -38.20
CA ASP A 24 -18.33 -7.60 -37.70
C ASP A 24 -17.92 -6.51 -38.70
N PHE A 25 -17.46 -6.89 -39.91
CA PHE A 25 -17.02 -5.94 -40.92
C PHE A 25 -18.20 -5.34 -41.68
N LYS A 26 -18.46 -4.04 -41.51
CA LYS A 26 -19.60 -3.35 -42.15
C LYS A 26 -19.32 -2.82 -43.57
N GLY A 27 -18.10 -3.03 -44.09
CA GLY A 27 -17.73 -2.69 -45.46
C GLY A 27 -18.19 -3.74 -46.48
N ARG A 28 -17.68 -3.66 -47.71
CA ARG A 28 -17.93 -4.66 -48.76
C ARG A 28 -16.64 -5.35 -49.14
N VAL A 29 -16.66 -6.68 -49.26
CA VAL A 29 -15.49 -7.47 -49.71
C VAL A 29 -15.79 -8.18 -51.01
N SER A 30 -14.87 -8.07 -51.96
CA SER A 30 -14.87 -8.73 -53.27
C SER A 30 -13.48 -9.32 -53.56
N PRO A 31 -13.32 -10.25 -54.52
CA PRO A 31 -12.03 -10.84 -54.84
C PRO A 31 -10.95 -9.83 -55.27
N ARG A 32 -11.34 -8.63 -55.73
CA ARG A 32 -10.45 -7.53 -56.09
C ARG A 32 -10.66 -6.36 -55.14
N SER A 33 -9.57 -5.74 -54.68
CA SER A 33 -9.64 -4.54 -53.84
C SER A 33 -10.35 -3.36 -54.52
N SER A 34 -10.29 -3.28 -55.85
CA SER A 34 -11.00 -2.26 -56.65
C SER A 34 -12.54 -2.38 -56.61
N GLU A 35 -13.06 -3.51 -56.12
CA GLU A 35 -14.50 -3.81 -56.00
C GLU A 35 -14.95 -3.86 -54.53
N SER A 36 -14.00 -3.75 -53.60
CA SER A 36 -14.24 -3.76 -52.15
C SER A 36 -14.35 -2.34 -51.60
N ASP A 37 -15.14 -2.18 -50.54
CA ASP A 37 -15.28 -0.93 -49.79
C ASP A 37 -14.69 -1.16 -48.38
N PRO A 38 -13.65 -0.42 -47.97
CA PRO A 38 -13.12 -0.53 -46.62
C PRO A 38 -14.13 0.01 -45.60
N TRP A 39 -14.05 -0.49 -44.37
CA TRP A 39 -14.77 0.02 -43.22
C TRP A 39 -13.86 -0.04 -42.01
N TRP A 40 -14.00 0.95 -41.13
CA TRP A 40 -13.30 1.03 -39.86
C TRP A 40 -14.33 1.11 -38.74
N PRO A 41 -14.14 0.39 -37.63
CA PRO A 41 -14.96 0.60 -36.44
C PRO A 41 -14.85 2.06 -35.98
N GLU A 42 -15.94 2.60 -35.46
CA GLU A 42 -15.92 3.90 -34.80
C GLU A 42 -15.03 3.79 -33.56
N GLU A 43 -14.14 4.77 -33.40
CA GLU A 43 -13.33 4.88 -32.19
C GLU A 43 -14.24 5.27 -31.02
N VAL A 44 -14.15 4.53 -29.91
CA VAL A 44 -14.82 4.95 -28.68
C VAL A 44 -14.08 6.17 -28.13
N ARG A 45 -14.76 7.31 -28.10
CA ARG A 45 -14.27 8.54 -27.49
C ARG A 45 -15.24 9.02 -26.42
N ALA A 46 -14.68 9.60 -25.36
CA ALA A 46 -15.46 10.35 -24.38
C ALA A 46 -16.01 11.63 -25.03
N ASP A 47 -17.02 12.24 -24.40
CA ASP A 47 -17.53 13.54 -24.81
C ASP A 47 -16.41 14.61 -24.78
N ASP A 48 -16.43 15.56 -25.73
CA ASP A 48 -15.39 16.60 -25.85
C ASP A 48 -15.23 17.47 -24.59
N ASN A 49 -16.25 17.52 -23.72
CA ASN A 49 -16.25 18.27 -22.47
C ASN A 49 -16.04 17.39 -21.23
N ALA A 50 -15.82 16.08 -21.40
CA ALA A 50 -15.63 15.15 -20.31
C ALA A 50 -14.41 15.58 -19.45
N PRO A 51 -14.52 15.64 -18.11
CA PRO A 51 -13.43 16.11 -17.28
C PRO A 51 -12.31 15.07 -17.22
N ASN A 52 -11.07 15.54 -17.03
CA ASN A 52 -10.02 14.67 -16.52
C ASN A 52 -10.35 14.30 -15.06
N VAL A 53 -9.86 13.16 -14.60
CA VAL A 53 -10.09 12.68 -13.24
C VAL A 53 -8.76 12.29 -12.62
N ILE A 54 -8.42 12.88 -11.48
CA ILE A 54 -7.24 12.55 -10.70
C ILE A 54 -7.68 12.10 -9.32
N VAL A 55 -7.28 10.89 -8.95
CA VAL A 55 -7.40 10.39 -7.58
C VAL A 55 -6.01 10.25 -7.00
N MET A 56 -5.67 11.11 -6.05
CA MET A 56 -4.47 11.03 -5.26
C MET A 56 -4.77 10.34 -3.92
N LEU A 57 -4.09 9.22 -3.68
CA LEU A 57 -4.26 8.42 -2.47
C LEU A 57 -2.93 8.32 -1.72
N VAL A 58 -2.90 8.74 -0.47
CA VAL A 58 -1.73 8.70 0.41
C VAL A 58 -1.82 7.47 1.32
N ASP A 59 -0.67 6.87 1.62
CA ASP A 59 -0.55 5.66 2.43
C ASP A 59 -0.28 6.03 3.89
N ASP A 60 -1.16 5.62 4.80
CA ASP A 60 -1.05 5.84 6.27
C ASP A 60 -1.03 7.32 6.76
N LEU A 61 -1.53 8.26 5.95
CA LEU A 61 -1.72 9.65 6.40
C LEU A 61 -2.88 9.73 7.41
N GLY A 62 -2.67 10.38 8.56
CA GLY A 62 -3.72 10.56 9.56
C GLY A 62 -4.74 11.62 9.21
N PHE A 63 -5.91 11.54 9.87
CA PHE A 63 -7.03 12.46 9.68
C PHE A 63 -6.65 13.93 9.82
N SER A 64 -5.78 14.25 10.78
CA SER A 64 -5.47 15.62 11.18
C SER A 64 -4.05 16.07 10.84
N ASP A 65 -3.33 15.32 10.01
CA ASP A 65 -1.94 15.66 9.66
C ASP A 65 -1.85 16.85 8.71
N ILE A 66 -2.83 17.01 7.81
CA ILE A 66 -2.83 18.09 6.83
C ILE A 66 -3.54 19.35 7.37
N SER A 67 -3.07 20.52 6.92
CA SER A 67 -3.58 21.80 7.39
C SER A 67 -5.10 22.02 7.19
N PRO A 68 -5.76 21.51 6.12
CA PRO A 68 -7.21 21.62 5.97
C PRO A 68 -8.03 20.90 7.06
N TYR A 69 -7.41 19.96 7.78
CA TYR A 69 -8.03 19.18 8.86
C TYR A 69 -7.46 19.52 10.24
N GLY A 70 -6.76 20.65 10.35
CA GLY A 70 -6.26 21.19 11.61
C GLY A 70 -4.81 20.85 11.93
N GLY A 71 -4.09 20.18 11.03
CA GLY A 71 -2.66 19.90 11.19
C GLY A 71 -1.79 21.16 11.16
N GLU A 72 -0.64 21.08 11.81
CA GLU A 72 0.42 22.09 11.81
C GLU A 72 1.38 21.96 10.62
N ILE A 73 1.45 20.78 10.01
CA ILE A 73 2.29 20.52 8.84
C ILE A 73 1.84 21.44 7.70
N ALA A 74 2.80 22.15 7.10
CA ALA A 74 2.51 23.07 6.01
C ALA A 74 2.12 22.31 4.74
N THR A 75 0.84 22.30 4.40
CA THR A 75 0.31 21.73 3.15
C THR A 75 -0.47 22.76 2.31
N PRO A 76 0.20 23.82 1.81
CA PRO A 76 -0.45 24.92 1.09
C PRO A 76 -1.16 24.49 -0.21
N ALA A 77 -0.69 23.45 -0.91
CA ALA A 77 -1.38 22.99 -2.12
C ALA A 77 -2.71 22.32 -1.79
N LEU A 78 -2.74 21.52 -0.72
CA LEU A 78 -3.98 20.97 -0.17
C LEU A 78 -4.90 22.04 0.42
N ASP A 79 -4.36 23.11 1.03
CA ASP A 79 -5.16 24.28 1.43
C ASP A 79 -5.84 24.92 0.22
N ALA A 80 -5.14 25.06 -0.92
CA ALA A 80 -5.74 25.61 -2.14
C ALA A 80 -6.89 24.74 -2.66
N ILE A 81 -6.71 23.41 -2.72
CA ILE A 81 -7.78 22.48 -3.09
C ILE A 81 -8.98 22.60 -2.13
N ALA A 82 -8.73 22.63 -0.83
CA ALA A 82 -9.78 22.72 0.18
C ALA A 82 -10.53 24.06 0.15
N ASN A 83 -9.87 25.14 -0.27
CA ASN A 83 -10.49 26.46 -0.40
C ASN A 83 -11.37 26.57 -1.65
N GLU A 84 -10.98 25.95 -2.76
CA GLU A 84 -11.74 25.95 -4.01
C GLU A 84 -12.81 24.84 -4.08
N GLY A 85 -12.63 23.75 -3.34
CA GLY A 85 -13.51 22.59 -3.31
C GLY A 85 -14.15 22.32 -1.95
N PHE A 86 -14.27 21.03 -1.64
CA PHE A 86 -15.00 20.51 -0.48
C PHE A 86 -14.13 19.60 0.37
N ARG A 87 -14.30 19.71 1.69
CA ARG A 87 -13.72 18.85 2.73
C ARG A 87 -14.81 17.97 3.31
N LEU A 88 -14.64 16.66 3.27
CA LEU A 88 -15.54 15.74 3.95
C LEU A 88 -14.96 15.40 5.32
N THR A 89 -15.69 15.72 6.38
CA THR A 89 -15.26 15.43 7.74
C THR A 89 -15.75 14.07 8.19
N ASN A 90 -16.79 13.51 7.54
CA ASN A 90 -17.45 12.23 7.85
C ASN A 90 -17.26 11.13 6.81
N PHE A 91 -16.06 11.13 6.24
CA PHE A 91 -15.58 10.11 5.32
C PHE A 91 -14.87 8.97 6.07
N ARG A 92 -15.23 7.73 5.74
CA ARG A 92 -14.58 6.53 6.27
C ARG A 92 -14.00 5.67 5.16
N VAL A 93 -12.87 5.06 5.48
CA VAL A 93 -12.18 4.03 4.70
C VAL A 93 -12.18 2.72 5.49
N THR A 94 -11.53 1.70 4.96
CA THR A 94 -11.30 0.48 5.74
C THR A 94 -10.08 0.67 6.66
N PRO A 95 -9.88 -0.19 7.68
CA PRO A 95 -8.72 -0.05 8.56
C PRO A 95 -7.36 -0.42 7.94
N LEU A 96 -7.30 -0.81 6.65
CA LEU A 96 -6.06 -1.20 5.96
C LEU A 96 -6.03 -0.79 4.48
N CYS A 97 -4.81 -0.67 3.96
CA CYS A 97 -4.54 -0.22 2.59
C CYS A 97 -5.19 -1.05 1.47
N SER A 98 -4.90 -2.36 1.29
CA SER A 98 -5.48 -3.14 0.15
C SER A 98 -7.01 -3.16 0.17
N PRO A 99 -7.69 -3.42 1.30
CA PRO A 99 -9.15 -3.38 1.34
C PRO A 99 -9.73 -2.01 0.92
N SER A 100 -9.14 -0.90 1.37
CA SER A 100 -9.55 0.45 0.96
C SER A 100 -9.32 0.71 -0.53
N ARG A 101 -8.18 0.30 -1.07
CA ARG A 101 -7.83 0.46 -2.51
C ARG A 101 -8.79 -0.33 -3.40
N ALA A 102 -9.12 -1.56 -2.99
CA ALA A 102 -10.10 -2.40 -3.67
C ALA A 102 -11.49 -1.73 -3.67
N ALA A 103 -11.91 -1.23 -2.51
CA ALA A 103 -13.22 -0.59 -2.36
C ALA A 103 -13.31 0.73 -3.15
N LEU A 104 -12.26 1.56 -3.10
CA LEU A 104 -12.18 2.82 -3.83
C LEU A 104 -12.29 2.60 -5.34
N LEU A 105 -11.53 1.66 -5.89
CA LEU A 105 -11.46 1.46 -7.33
C LEU A 105 -12.67 0.74 -7.91
N THR A 106 -13.39 -0.05 -7.10
CA THR A 106 -14.52 -0.86 -7.60
C THR A 106 -15.89 -0.31 -7.20
N GLY A 107 -15.96 0.48 -6.12
CA GLY A 107 -17.20 0.87 -5.46
C GLY A 107 -17.87 -0.25 -4.65
N ALA A 108 -17.22 -1.41 -4.53
CA ALA A 108 -17.74 -2.56 -3.79
C ALA A 108 -17.07 -2.70 -2.43
N ASN A 109 -17.78 -3.26 -1.46
CA ASN A 109 -17.24 -3.56 -0.15
C ASN A 109 -16.04 -4.51 -0.26
N PRO A 110 -15.01 -4.34 0.60
CA PRO A 110 -13.71 -4.95 0.41
C PRO A 110 -13.73 -6.48 0.36
N HIS A 111 -14.57 -7.13 1.18
CA HIS A 111 -14.68 -8.59 1.17
C HIS A 111 -15.34 -9.09 -0.13
N ARG A 112 -16.39 -8.42 -0.63
CA ARG A 112 -16.98 -8.74 -1.96
C ARG A 112 -15.97 -8.57 -3.09
N ALA A 113 -15.07 -7.59 -2.95
CA ALA A 113 -13.95 -7.38 -3.86
C ALA A 113 -12.78 -8.38 -3.66
N GLY A 114 -12.86 -9.30 -2.70
CA GLY A 114 -11.85 -10.32 -2.43
C GLY A 114 -10.72 -9.90 -1.48
N PHE A 115 -10.80 -8.71 -0.89
CA PHE A 115 -9.79 -8.09 -0.04
C PHE A 115 -10.30 -7.83 1.39
N GLY A 116 -10.64 -8.89 2.13
CA GLY A 116 -10.85 -8.80 3.58
C GLY A 116 -9.56 -8.58 4.39
N PHE A 117 -8.39 -8.64 3.74
CA PHE A 117 -7.07 -8.39 4.32
C PHE A 117 -6.11 -7.87 3.22
N VAL A 118 -4.84 -7.62 3.58
CA VAL A 118 -3.79 -7.26 2.60
C VAL A 118 -3.43 -8.43 1.68
N SER A 119 -2.81 -8.15 0.52
CA SER A 119 -2.53 -9.12 -0.55
C SER A 119 -1.45 -10.16 -0.25
N HIS A 120 -1.22 -10.43 1.04
CA HIS A 120 -0.18 -11.30 1.60
C HIS A 120 -0.77 -12.51 2.34
N ALA A 121 -2.00 -12.93 2.01
CA ALA A 121 -2.61 -14.13 2.55
C ALA A 121 -3.57 -14.76 1.54
N ASN A 122 -3.74 -16.09 1.56
CA ASN A 122 -4.80 -16.75 0.78
C ASN A 122 -5.25 -18.04 1.46
N PRO A 123 -6.16 -17.93 2.45
CA PRO A 123 -6.74 -19.10 3.10
C PRO A 123 -7.72 -19.87 2.20
N GLY A 124 -8.00 -19.41 0.98
CA GLY A 124 -8.85 -20.11 0.03
C GLY A 124 -10.34 -19.77 0.12
N TYR A 125 -10.71 -18.67 0.78
CA TYR A 125 -12.10 -18.19 0.86
C TYR A 125 -12.36 -17.00 -0.07
N PRO A 126 -13.57 -16.83 -0.64
CA PRO A 126 -13.87 -15.78 -1.61
C PRO A 126 -13.53 -14.36 -1.12
N GLY A 127 -13.90 -14.05 0.13
CA GLY A 127 -13.72 -12.74 0.73
C GLY A 127 -12.27 -12.33 1.01
N VAL A 128 -11.35 -13.29 0.94
CA VAL A 128 -9.91 -13.15 1.22
C VAL A 128 -9.10 -13.90 0.17
N SER A 129 -9.49 -13.73 -1.09
CA SER A 129 -8.80 -14.32 -2.25
C SER A 129 -7.65 -13.45 -2.78
N MET A 130 -7.59 -12.19 -2.36
CA MET A 130 -6.61 -11.16 -2.72
C MET A 130 -6.53 -10.85 -4.21
N LYS A 131 -7.64 -11.09 -4.92
CA LYS A 131 -7.82 -10.77 -6.32
C LYS A 131 -9.18 -10.14 -6.53
N LEU A 132 -9.24 -9.02 -7.24
CA LEU A 132 -10.54 -8.45 -7.58
C LEU A 132 -11.23 -9.35 -8.62
N PRO A 133 -12.50 -9.72 -8.42
CA PRO A 133 -13.28 -10.42 -9.42
C PRO A 133 -13.34 -9.65 -10.75
N LYS A 134 -13.36 -10.36 -11.89
CA LYS A 134 -13.57 -9.73 -13.21
C LYS A 134 -14.94 -9.08 -13.36
N THR A 135 -15.92 -9.53 -12.58
CA THR A 135 -17.27 -8.97 -12.53
C THR A 135 -17.32 -7.63 -11.80
N LEU A 136 -16.26 -7.27 -11.06
CA LEU A 136 -16.08 -5.96 -10.42
C LEU A 136 -14.94 -5.20 -11.13
N PRO A 137 -15.20 -4.59 -12.31
CA PRO A 137 -14.21 -3.76 -12.99
C PRO A 137 -13.82 -2.56 -12.13
N THR A 138 -12.55 -2.17 -12.25
CA THR A 138 -12.03 -0.94 -11.65
C THR A 138 -12.56 0.30 -12.38
N LEU A 139 -12.43 1.47 -11.76
CA LEU A 139 -12.64 2.77 -12.43
C LEU A 139 -11.85 2.88 -13.73
N ALA A 140 -10.60 2.42 -13.76
CA ALA A 140 -9.78 2.45 -14.97
C ALA A 140 -10.37 1.57 -16.09
N GLU A 141 -10.86 0.37 -15.76
CA GLU A 141 -11.52 -0.49 -16.74
C GLU A 141 -12.77 0.18 -17.33
N ILE A 142 -13.54 0.89 -16.50
CA ILE A 142 -14.75 1.61 -16.91
C ILE A 142 -14.40 2.82 -17.76
N TYR A 143 -13.52 3.72 -17.30
CA TYR A 143 -13.09 4.92 -18.03
C TYR A 143 -12.45 4.56 -19.37
N ARG A 144 -11.57 3.56 -19.41
CA ARG A 144 -10.96 3.10 -20.66
C ARG A 144 -11.99 2.57 -21.64
N SER A 145 -13.03 1.88 -21.15
CA SER A 145 -14.13 1.41 -22.00
C SER A 145 -15.00 2.54 -22.55
N GLN A 146 -14.82 3.76 -22.04
CA GLN A 146 -15.58 4.98 -22.37
C GLN A 146 -14.69 6.07 -22.99
N GLY A 147 -13.52 5.69 -23.50
CA GLY A 147 -12.69 6.56 -24.33
C GLY A 147 -11.67 7.43 -23.59
N TYR A 148 -11.45 7.19 -22.30
CA TYR A 148 -10.36 7.83 -21.54
C TYR A 148 -9.03 7.13 -21.77
N SER A 149 -7.94 7.88 -21.67
CA SER A 149 -6.63 7.32 -21.34
C SER A 149 -6.49 7.09 -19.85
N THR A 150 -5.89 5.98 -19.43
CA THR A 150 -5.82 5.61 -18.01
C THR A 150 -4.39 5.42 -17.54
N PHE A 151 -4.01 6.14 -16.49
CA PHE A 151 -2.65 6.18 -15.97
C PHE A 151 -2.64 5.82 -14.49
N MET A 152 -1.58 5.16 -14.07
CA MET A 152 -1.32 4.91 -12.66
C MET A 152 0.14 5.15 -12.32
N VAL A 153 0.38 5.85 -11.21
CA VAL A 153 1.69 5.90 -10.58
C VAL A 153 1.63 5.49 -9.11
N GLY A 154 2.66 4.78 -8.65
CA GLY A 154 2.89 4.42 -7.25
C GLY A 154 2.33 3.06 -6.81
N LYS A 155 1.78 3.00 -5.59
CA LYS A 155 1.42 1.77 -4.87
C LYS A 155 0.18 1.10 -5.45
N TRP A 156 0.34 -0.13 -5.93
CA TRP A 156 -0.80 -0.95 -6.39
C TRP A 156 -1.47 -1.71 -5.26
N HIS A 157 -0.76 -2.67 -4.66
CA HIS A 157 -1.20 -3.47 -3.52
C HIS A 157 -2.51 -4.27 -3.70
N LEU A 158 -2.87 -4.56 -4.96
CA LEU A 158 -4.00 -5.41 -5.36
C LEU A 158 -3.58 -6.59 -6.25
N THR A 159 -2.28 -6.90 -6.24
CA THR A 159 -1.70 -8.12 -6.83
C THR A 159 -1.25 -9.02 -5.69
N PRO A 160 -1.67 -10.31 -5.67
CA PRO A 160 -1.15 -11.24 -4.68
C PRO A 160 0.36 -11.35 -4.74
N GLU A 161 1.03 -11.39 -3.58
CA GLU A 161 2.50 -11.40 -3.53
C GLU A 161 3.13 -12.58 -4.29
N TRP A 162 2.46 -13.74 -4.36
CA TRP A 162 2.91 -14.91 -5.12
C TRP A 162 2.76 -14.77 -6.64
N GLU A 163 2.16 -13.69 -7.13
CA GLU A 163 2.00 -13.39 -8.56
C GLU A 163 2.85 -12.21 -9.03
N LEU A 164 3.75 -11.71 -8.18
CA LEU A 164 4.65 -10.63 -8.54
C LEU A 164 5.81 -11.11 -9.43
N HIS A 165 6.08 -12.41 -9.52
CA HIS A 165 7.19 -12.93 -10.33
C HIS A 165 6.87 -13.05 -11.83
N ASP A 166 7.88 -12.99 -12.70
CA ASP A 166 7.69 -12.98 -14.16
C ASP A 166 7.05 -14.26 -14.73
N GLY A 167 7.11 -15.38 -14.00
CA GLY A 167 6.43 -16.62 -14.37
C GLY A 167 4.95 -16.71 -13.97
N ALA A 168 4.36 -15.67 -13.38
CA ALA A 168 2.99 -15.70 -12.86
C ALA A 168 1.99 -15.13 -13.87
N PRO A 169 0.69 -15.47 -13.73
CA PRO A 169 -0.38 -14.71 -14.37
C PRO A 169 -0.32 -13.23 -13.98
N LYS A 170 -0.60 -12.35 -14.95
CA LYS A 170 -0.62 -10.89 -14.73
C LYS A 170 -2.04 -10.31 -14.67
N ASP A 171 -3.06 -11.15 -14.55
CA ASP A 171 -4.47 -10.72 -14.58
C ASP A 171 -4.85 -9.75 -13.46
N SER A 172 -4.07 -9.71 -12.39
CA SER A 172 -4.21 -8.78 -11.26
C SER A 172 -3.31 -7.54 -11.36
N TRP A 173 -2.47 -7.40 -12.38
CA TRP A 173 -1.53 -6.27 -12.53
C TRP A 173 -2.25 -5.03 -13.08
N PRO A 174 -1.74 -3.80 -12.84
CA PRO A 174 -2.41 -2.55 -13.22
C PRO A 174 -2.88 -2.50 -14.68
N LEU A 175 -2.05 -2.92 -15.63
CA LEU A 175 -2.41 -2.90 -17.05
C LEU A 175 -3.59 -3.82 -17.40
N GLN A 176 -3.66 -4.96 -16.72
CA GLN A 176 -4.76 -5.91 -16.88
C GLN A 176 -6.02 -5.45 -16.14
N ARG A 177 -5.88 -4.46 -15.23
CA ARG A 177 -6.96 -3.83 -14.47
C ARG A 177 -7.27 -2.41 -14.93
N GLY A 178 -7.13 -2.20 -16.24
CA GLY A 178 -7.71 -1.06 -16.94
C GLY A 178 -6.77 0.09 -17.20
N PHE A 179 -5.55 0.09 -16.65
CA PHE A 179 -4.57 1.14 -16.90
C PHE A 179 -3.84 0.93 -18.23
N ASP A 180 -3.62 2.00 -18.99
CA ASP A 180 -2.83 1.97 -20.22
C ASP A 180 -1.33 2.06 -19.90
N ARG A 181 -0.97 2.79 -18.83
CA ARG A 181 0.41 2.97 -18.36
C ARG A 181 0.51 2.84 -16.85
N TYR A 182 1.61 2.27 -16.38
CA TYR A 182 1.91 2.13 -14.95
C TYR A 182 3.37 2.43 -14.63
N PHE A 183 3.64 3.09 -13.51
CA PHE A 183 4.97 3.17 -12.92
C PHE A 183 4.91 3.21 -11.39
N GLY A 184 5.55 2.25 -10.70
CA GLY A 184 5.60 2.26 -9.24
C GLY A 184 6.02 0.91 -8.65
N ALA A 185 5.79 0.72 -7.35
CA ALA A 185 5.96 -0.58 -6.70
C ALA A 185 4.59 -1.23 -6.41
N MET A 186 4.50 -2.54 -6.64
CA MET A 186 3.24 -3.26 -6.51
C MET A 186 2.97 -3.82 -5.10
N ASP A 187 4.01 -4.02 -4.29
CA ASP A 187 3.90 -4.55 -2.92
C ASP A 187 3.35 -3.49 -1.94
N GLY A 188 3.09 -3.90 -0.69
CA GLY A 188 2.43 -3.09 0.33
C GLY A 188 3.26 -1.92 0.87
N CYS A 189 4.57 -1.94 0.71
CA CYS A 189 5.45 -0.85 1.10
C CYS A 189 6.71 -0.83 0.22
N THR A 190 7.52 0.22 0.35
CA THR A 190 8.86 0.30 -0.25
C THR A 190 9.67 1.39 0.43
N THR A 191 11.00 1.35 0.30
CA THR A 191 11.87 2.50 0.60
C THR A 191 11.71 3.57 -0.49
N LEU A 192 11.83 4.83 -0.07
CA LEU A 192 11.70 6.01 -0.93
C LEU A 192 13.03 6.45 -1.55
N TYR A 193 14.16 5.89 -1.12
CA TYR A 193 15.48 6.09 -1.73
C TYR A 193 15.95 4.89 -2.54
N HIS A 194 15.60 3.66 -2.14
CA HIS A 194 16.14 2.45 -2.77
C HIS A 194 15.05 1.42 -3.04
N PRO A 195 14.00 1.77 -3.79
CA PRO A 195 12.79 0.96 -3.88
C PRO A 195 13.09 -0.49 -4.27
N HIS A 196 12.55 -1.42 -3.47
CA HIS A 196 12.88 -2.85 -3.55
C HIS A 196 12.60 -3.45 -4.93
N ARG A 197 11.54 -2.98 -5.59
CA ARG A 197 11.23 -3.30 -6.98
C ARG A 197 10.25 -2.30 -7.57
N LEU A 198 10.71 -1.58 -8.58
CA LEU A 198 9.83 -0.78 -9.44
C LEU A 198 9.44 -1.58 -10.68
N VAL A 199 8.21 -1.35 -11.13
CA VAL A 199 7.67 -1.91 -12.37
C VAL A 199 7.19 -0.75 -13.23
N ARG A 200 7.58 -0.79 -14.51
CA ARG A 200 7.03 0.08 -15.55
C ARG A 200 6.18 -0.80 -16.45
N ASP A 201 4.90 -0.46 -16.53
CA ASP A 201 3.89 -1.21 -17.24
C ASP A 201 3.85 -2.67 -16.74
N ASN A 202 4.36 -3.62 -17.53
CA ASN A 202 4.44 -5.04 -17.16
C ASN A 202 5.89 -5.55 -17.06
N SER A 203 6.86 -4.65 -16.96
CA SER A 203 8.29 -4.96 -16.94
C SER A 203 8.97 -4.41 -15.68
N PRO A 204 9.82 -5.20 -15.00
CA PRO A 204 10.64 -4.69 -13.92
C PRO A 204 11.56 -3.57 -14.43
N VAL A 205 11.74 -2.52 -13.64
CA VAL A 205 12.78 -1.52 -13.88
C VAL A 205 14.10 -2.09 -13.36
N THR A 206 15.10 -2.15 -14.24
CA THR A 206 16.42 -2.73 -13.92
C THR A 206 17.49 -1.67 -13.69
N GLU A 207 17.17 -0.40 -13.92
CA GLU A 207 18.06 0.73 -13.64
C GLU A 207 18.16 0.92 -12.13
N ARG A 208 19.38 1.15 -11.63
CA ARG A 208 19.61 1.47 -10.22
C ARG A 208 19.07 2.86 -9.94
N PHE A 209 18.27 2.99 -8.88
CA PHE A 209 17.82 4.28 -8.39
C PHE A 209 19.01 5.03 -7.80
N ALA A 210 19.19 6.30 -8.16
CA ALA A 210 20.28 7.11 -7.64
C ALA A 210 20.09 7.36 -6.13
N ASP A 211 21.19 7.43 -5.36
CA ASP A 211 21.12 7.49 -3.89
C ASP A 211 20.53 8.81 -3.37
N ASP A 212 20.57 9.88 -4.18
CA ASP A 212 19.97 11.19 -3.90
C ASP A 212 18.60 11.37 -4.55
N ALA A 213 18.14 10.41 -5.36
CA ALA A 213 16.80 10.44 -5.92
C ALA A 213 15.77 10.06 -4.85
N TYR A 214 14.58 10.64 -4.97
CA TYR A 214 13.48 10.41 -4.05
C TYR A 214 12.24 9.93 -4.81
N LEU A 215 11.68 8.79 -4.40
CA LEU A 215 10.62 8.10 -5.14
C LEU A 215 9.37 8.97 -5.31
N THR A 216 8.98 9.73 -4.30
CA THR A 216 7.82 10.65 -4.38
C THR A 216 7.96 11.66 -5.51
N ASP A 217 9.17 12.22 -5.69
CA ASP A 217 9.46 13.13 -6.80
C ASP A 217 9.40 12.41 -8.14
N ARG A 218 9.97 11.20 -8.21
CA ARG A 218 9.96 10.39 -9.44
C ARG A 218 8.55 9.99 -9.86
N LEU A 219 7.66 9.63 -8.92
CA LEU A 219 6.27 9.32 -9.22
C LEU A 219 5.55 10.54 -9.82
N THR A 220 5.85 11.73 -9.30
CA THR A 220 5.32 13.01 -9.80
C THR A 220 5.80 13.29 -11.23
N ASP A 221 7.09 13.09 -11.50
CA ASP A 221 7.67 13.23 -12.85
C ASP A 221 7.01 12.29 -13.85
N GLU A 222 6.78 11.03 -13.46
CA GLU A 222 6.16 10.02 -14.33
C GLU A 222 4.69 10.35 -14.60
N ALA A 223 3.93 10.83 -13.61
CA ALA A 223 2.56 11.28 -13.81
C ALA A 223 2.48 12.44 -14.80
N ILE A 224 3.30 13.48 -14.62
CA ILE A 224 3.39 14.63 -15.53
C ILE A 224 3.79 14.15 -16.93
N SER A 225 4.80 13.29 -17.04
CA SER A 225 5.24 12.75 -18.33
C SER A 225 4.16 11.93 -19.03
N MET A 226 3.29 11.21 -18.32
CA MET A 226 2.16 10.48 -18.91
C MET A 226 1.11 11.46 -19.46
N ILE A 227 0.81 12.53 -18.72
CA ILE A 227 -0.11 13.60 -19.16
C ILE A 227 0.45 14.33 -20.39
N ASP A 228 1.70 14.75 -20.36
CA ASP A 228 2.37 15.39 -21.49
C ASP A 228 2.42 14.48 -22.72
N GLY A 229 2.71 13.19 -22.52
CA GLY A 229 2.71 12.19 -23.59
C GLY A 229 1.34 12.04 -24.25
N LEU A 230 0.26 12.11 -23.45
CA LEU A 230 -1.11 12.14 -23.96
C LEU A 230 -1.35 13.43 -24.75
N ARG A 231 -1.09 14.60 -24.17
CA ARG A 231 -1.36 15.90 -24.80
C ARG A 231 -0.59 16.09 -26.11
N ALA A 232 0.62 15.54 -26.21
CA ALA A 232 1.39 15.52 -27.45
C ALA A 232 0.78 14.62 -28.55
N SER A 233 -0.05 13.65 -28.17
CA SER A 233 -0.66 12.68 -29.08
C SER A 233 -2.13 12.98 -29.39
N ASP A 234 -2.86 13.53 -28.43
CA ASP A 234 -4.28 13.84 -28.49
C ASP A 234 -4.60 14.98 -27.50
N GLU A 235 -4.86 16.17 -28.04
CA GLU A 235 -5.05 17.40 -27.25
C GLU A 235 -6.33 17.37 -26.41
N THR A 236 -7.36 16.62 -26.83
CA THR A 236 -8.70 16.70 -26.24
C THR A 236 -9.14 15.45 -25.48
N ARG A 237 -8.44 14.32 -25.66
CA ARG A 237 -8.77 13.08 -24.94
C ARG A 237 -8.62 13.26 -23.42
N PRO A 238 -9.66 12.96 -22.62
CA PRO A 238 -9.54 13.05 -21.17
C PRO A 238 -8.73 11.88 -20.60
N PHE A 239 -8.21 12.07 -19.39
CA PHE A 239 -7.50 11.01 -18.68
C PHE A 239 -8.06 10.73 -17.29
N PHE A 240 -7.89 9.48 -16.85
CA PHE A 240 -8.03 9.08 -15.45
C PHE A 240 -6.65 8.72 -14.91
N LEU A 241 -6.16 9.48 -13.93
CA LEU A 241 -4.90 9.24 -13.23
C LEU A 241 -5.19 8.78 -11.80
N TYR A 242 -4.75 7.57 -11.48
CA TYR A 242 -4.67 7.09 -10.10
C TYR A 242 -3.24 7.26 -9.58
N PHE A 243 -3.01 8.29 -8.76
CA PHE A 243 -1.73 8.58 -8.13
C PHE A 243 -1.76 8.07 -6.69
N ALA A 244 -1.20 6.88 -6.47
CA ALA A 244 -1.14 6.27 -5.15
C ALA A 244 0.26 6.40 -4.53
N HIS A 245 0.49 7.38 -3.65
CA HIS A 245 1.78 7.53 -2.99
C HIS A 245 2.14 6.29 -2.16
N HIS A 246 3.46 6.05 -2.02
CA HIS A 246 4.02 5.19 -0.98
C HIS A 246 4.30 5.96 0.31
N ALA A 247 4.61 7.26 0.19
CA ALA A 247 4.61 8.15 1.33
C ALA A 247 3.16 8.24 1.89
N VAL A 248 2.96 8.28 3.20
CA VAL A 248 3.96 8.43 4.29
C VAL A 248 4.16 7.14 5.08
N HIS A 249 3.88 5.98 4.47
CA HIS A 249 4.04 4.65 5.06
C HIS A 249 5.50 4.34 5.42
N GLY A 250 5.69 3.46 6.40
CA GLY A 250 7.00 2.98 6.81
C GLY A 250 7.74 2.16 5.73
N PRO A 251 9.09 2.17 5.71
CA PRO A 251 9.96 3.02 6.53
C PRO A 251 9.81 4.50 6.16
N VAL A 252 9.58 5.35 7.16
CA VAL A 252 9.30 6.77 6.95
C VAL A 252 10.59 7.46 6.58
N GLN A 253 10.63 8.03 5.38
CA GLN A 253 11.79 8.68 4.80
C GLN A 253 11.38 10.02 4.17
N ALA A 254 12.30 10.97 4.18
CA ALA A 254 12.13 12.27 3.55
C ALA A 254 13.49 12.85 3.13
N LYS A 255 13.48 13.89 2.30
CA LYS A 255 14.69 14.60 1.86
C LYS A 255 15.41 15.21 3.07
N PRO A 256 16.75 15.09 3.21
CA PRO A 256 17.45 15.56 4.41
C PRO A 256 17.24 17.06 4.69
N ALA A 257 17.21 17.88 3.63
CA ALA A 257 16.98 19.31 3.75
C ALA A 257 15.57 19.65 4.30
N ASP A 258 14.56 18.85 3.95
CA ASP A 258 13.19 19.06 4.42
C ASP A 258 13.05 18.60 5.86
N ILE A 259 13.71 17.49 6.23
CA ILE A 259 13.80 17.03 7.61
C ILE A 259 14.48 18.09 8.49
N ASP A 260 15.56 18.70 8.02
CA ASP A 260 16.26 19.77 8.75
C ASP A 260 15.41 21.05 8.89
N ALA A 261 14.51 21.31 7.94
CA ALA A 261 13.58 22.44 8.02
C ALA A 261 12.51 22.26 9.12
N GLU A 262 12.24 21.03 9.56
CA GLU A 262 11.30 20.71 10.65
C GLU A 262 11.94 20.68 12.03
N ARG A 263 13.25 20.96 12.14
CA ARG A 263 13.99 20.86 13.40
C ARG A 263 13.37 21.70 14.51
N GLY A 264 12.95 21.04 15.59
CA GLY A 264 12.36 21.65 16.78
C GLY A 264 10.86 21.94 16.67
N SER A 265 10.21 21.65 15.53
CA SER A 265 8.76 21.81 15.35
C SER A 265 7.95 20.99 16.36
N TYR A 266 8.54 19.90 16.88
CA TYR A 266 7.85 18.90 17.69
C TYR A 266 8.36 18.75 19.12
N ASP A 267 9.21 19.69 19.59
CA ASP A 267 9.79 19.67 20.94
C ASP A 267 8.73 19.79 22.05
N ALA A 268 7.59 20.42 21.74
CA ALA A 268 6.45 20.55 22.66
C ALA A 268 5.72 19.22 22.92
N GLY A 269 5.96 18.20 22.09
CA GLY A 269 5.44 16.86 22.27
C GLY A 269 4.01 16.64 21.80
N TRP A 270 3.61 15.36 21.79
CA TRP A 270 2.30 14.95 21.27
C TRP A 270 1.13 15.54 22.03
N ASP A 271 1.24 15.77 23.34
CA ASP A 271 0.15 16.30 24.16
C ASP A 271 -0.24 17.72 23.75
N ALA A 272 0.76 18.61 23.67
CA ALA A 272 0.56 19.98 23.22
C ALA A 272 0.11 20.03 21.75
N CYS A 273 0.63 19.14 20.90
CA CYS A 273 0.21 19.05 19.50
C CYS A 273 -1.27 18.65 19.38
N ARG A 274 -1.76 17.66 20.15
CA ARG A 274 -3.19 17.28 20.15
C ARG A 274 -4.08 18.44 20.57
N GLU A 275 -3.70 19.18 21.61
CA GLU A 275 -4.42 20.38 22.06
C GLU A 275 -4.47 21.48 20.98
N ALA A 276 -3.37 21.69 20.25
CA ALA A 276 -3.32 22.64 19.15
C ALA A 276 -4.20 22.20 17.97
N ARG A 277 -4.15 20.91 17.59
CA ARG A 277 -4.97 20.37 16.49
C ARG A 277 -6.46 20.45 16.80
N ILE A 278 -6.90 20.08 18.00
CA ILE A 278 -8.32 20.20 18.36
C ILE A 278 -8.78 21.66 18.36
N ALA A 279 -7.96 22.59 18.86
CA ALA A 279 -8.28 24.02 18.83
C ALA A 279 -8.45 24.52 17.38
N LYS A 280 -7.55 24.13 16.47
CA LYS A 280 -7.64 24.49 15.05
C LYS A 280 -8.83 23.82 14.35
N GLN A 281 -9.12 22.55 14.63
CA GLN A 281 -10.27 21.84 14.07
C GLN A 281 -11.60 22.51 14.44
N LYS A 282 -11.74 23.00 15.68
CA LYS A 282 -12.92 23.78 16.12
C LYS A 282 -13.05 25.09 15.34
N LEU A 283 -11.94 25.81 15.13
CA LEU A 283 -11.94 27.05 14.34
C LEU A 283 -12.33 26.82 12.88
N LEU A 284 -11.91 25.69 12.31
CA LEU A 284 -12.20 25.31 10.93
C LEU A 284 -13.59 24.66 10.75
N GLY A 285 -14.33 24.41 11.83
CA GLY A 285 -15.63 23.73 11.79
C GLY A 285 -15.54 22.25 11.39
N ILE A 286 -14.35 21.64 11.53
CA ILE A 286 -14.10 20.22 11.26
C ILE A 286 -14.74 19.33 12.33
N VAL A 287 -14.73 19.82 13.57
CA VAL A 287 -15.36 19.20 14.73
C VAL A 287 -16.25 20.22 15.44
N ASP A 288 -17.18 19.74 16.26
CA ASP A 288 -18.04 20.60 17.06
C ASP A 288 -17.22 21.41 18.10
N ALA A 289 -17.61 22.67 18.33
CA ALA A 289 -16.95 23.55 19.29
C ALA A 289 -16.98 23.00 20.73
N ALA A 290 -18.02 22.23 21.08
CA ALA A 290 -18.20 21.57 22.37
C ALA A 290 -17.41 20.26 22.53
N LEU A 291 -16.83 19.71 21.45
CA LEU A 291 -16.06 18.46 21.51
C LEU A 291 -14.91 18.58 22.51
N THR A 292 -14.82 17.63 23.44
CA THR A 292 -13.72 17.57 24.42
C THR A 292 -12.69 16.56 23.95
N LEU A 293 -11.42 16.96 23.89
CA LEU A 293 -10.34 16.07 23.50
C LEU A 293 -10.31 14.85 24.44
N PRO A 294 -10.38 13.61 23.92
CA PRO A 294 -10.36 12.43 24.76
C PRO A 294 -8.98 12.22 25.39
N ASP A 295 -8.97 11.42 26.45
CA ASP A 295 -7.76 10.97 27.13
C ASP A 295 -6.77 10.30 26.17
N ARG A 296 -5.55 10.05 26.68
CA ARG A 296 -4.53 9.35 25.90
C ARG A 296 -5.00 7.94 25.53
N ASP A 297 -4.64 7.50 24.33
CA ASP A 297 -4.81 6.11 23.96
C ASP A 297 -3.96 5.21 24.87
N GLU A 298 -4.42 3.99 25.07
CA GLU A 298 -3.74 3.04 25.95
C GLU A 298 -2.29 2.77 25.52
N GLY A 299 -1.38 2.79 26.50
CA GLY A 299 0.06 2.61 26.27
C GLY A 299 0.79 3.86 25.74
N VAL A 300 0.14 5.03 25.67
CA VAL A 300 0.80 6.32 25.39
C VAL A 300 1.08 7.05 26.70
N GLU A 301 2.36 7.24 27.00
CA GLU A 301 2.80 7.96 28.20
C GLU A 301 2.61 9.49 28.05
N PRO A 302 2.45 10.24 29.16
CA PRO A 302 2.52 11.71 29.12
C PRO A 302 3.88 12.17 28.61
N TRP A 303 3.91 13.15 27.70
CA TRP A 303 5.16 13.62 27.10
C TRP A 303 6.15 14.14 28.14
N ASP A 304 5.66 14.89 29.13
CA ASP A 304 6.46 15.46 30.21
C ASP A 304 7.01 14.42 31.22
N ALA A 305 6.58 13.16 31.12
CA ALA A 305 7.13 12.06 31.92
C ALA A 305 8.38 11.42 31.29
N LEU A 306 8.63 11.67 30.00
CA LEU A 306 9.78 11.16 29.26
C LEU A 306 11.05 11.95 29.62
N ASP A 307 12.21 11.28 29.54
CA ASP A 307 13.49 11.99 29.66
C ASP A 307 13.84 12.77 28.36
N ALA A 308 14.76 13.72 28.48
CA ALA A 308 15.11 14.62 27.39
C ALA A 308 15.72 13.91 26.16
N GLU A 309 16.41 12.78 26.34
CA GLU A 309 16.98 12.01 25.23
C GLU A 309 15.87 11.31 24.44
N THR A 310 14.91 10.74 25.17
CA THR A 310 13.71 10.09 24.60
C THR A 310 12.83 11.11 23.88
N GLN A 311 12.59 12.28 24.48
CA GLN A 311 11.85 13.37 23.84
C GLN A 311 12.51 13.82 22.52
N ALA A 312 13.84 13.98 22.50
CA ALA A 312 14.57 14.37 21.29
C ALA A 312 14.46 13.31 20.18
N LEU A 313 14.59 12.02 20.53
CA LEU A 313 14.39 10.92 19.57
C LEU A 313 12.96 10.90 19.01
N TYR A 314 11.96 11.01 19.89
CA TYR A 314 10.56 10.94 19.48
C TYR A 314 10.15 12.17 18.66
N ALA A 315 10.63 13.36 18.98
CA ALA A 315 10.43 14.56 18.17
C ALA A 315 11.06 14.40 16.79
N ARG A 316 12.30 13.89 16.72
CA ARG A 316 13.01 13.65 15.45
C ARG A 316 12.25 12.71 14.52
N HIS A 317 11.60 11.68 15.05
CA HIS A 317 10.73 10.80 14.27
C HIS A 317 9.56 11.57 13.61
N MET A 318 8.94 12.50 14.34
CA MET A 318 7.84 13.30 13.83
C MET A 318 8.28 14.37 12.83
N GLU A 319 9.47 14.96 13.01
CA GLU A 319 10.08 15.86 12.02
C GLU A 319 10.25 15.16 10.67
N VAL A 320 10.73 13.91 10.67
CA VAL A 320 10.86 13.09 9.45
C VAL A 320 9.50 12.83 8.81
N TYR A 321 8.49 12.49 9.61
CA TYR A 321 7.13 12.29 9.12
C TYR A 321 6.54 13.56 8.50
N ALA A 322 6.67 14.69 9.18
CA ALA A 322 6.20 15.99 8.70
C ALA A 322 6.86 16.39 7.37
N ALA A 323 8.17 16.18 7.25
CA ALA A 323 8.90 16.40 5.99
C ALA A 323 8.39 15.47 4.87
N ALA A 324 8.04 14.21 5.18
CA ALA A 324 7.47 13.29 4.21
C ALA A 324 6.07 13.72 3.75
N VAL A 325 5.22 14.22 4.65
CA VAL A 325 3.90 14.80 4.33
C VAL A 325 4.05 16.05 3.44
N ARG A 326 5.00 16.94 3.76
CA ARG A 326 5.31 18.11 2.92
C ARG A 326 5.71 17.73 1.50
N ALA A 327 6.50 16.67 1.33
CA ALA A 327 6.86 16.19 0.01
C ALA A 327 5.65 15.66 -0.80
N VAL A 328 4.61 15.14 -0.14
CA VAL A 328 3.34 14.81 -0.80
C VAL A 328 2.62 16.09 -1.25
N ASP A 329 2.58 17.13 -0.41
CA ASP A 329 2.00 18.43 -0.81
C ASP A 329 2.76 19.08 -1.96
N GLU A 330 4.09 18.96 -2.01
CA GLU A 330 4.90 19.39 -3.15
C GLU A 330 4.54 18.63 -4.43
N SER A 331 4.27 17.32 -4.35
CA SER A 331 3.74 16.55 -5.49
C SER A 331 2.40 17.08 -5.98
N VAL A 332 1.50 17.45 -5.06
CA VAL A 332 0.22 18.09 -5.38
C VAL A 332 0.46 19.41 -6.09
N ASP A 333 1.27 20.30 -5.52
CA ASP A 333 1.57 21.62 -6.08
C ASP A 333 2.11 21.52 -7.52
N ARG A 334 3.10 20.64 -7.72
CA ARG A 334 3.72 20.42 -9.03
C ARG A 334 2.71 19.93 -10.07
N LEU A 335 1.84 19.00 -9.69
CA LEU A 335 0.81 18.47 -10.57
C LEU A 335 -0.25 19.53 -10.90
N LEU A 336 -0.78 20.25 -9.91
CA LEU A 336 -1.77 21.30 -10.13
C LEU A 336 -1.19 22.47 -10.95
N SER A 337 0.04 22.88 -10.67
CA SER A 337 0.75 23.93 -11.41
C SER A 337 0.97 23.54 -12.86
N HIS A 338 1.29 22.26 -13.11
CA HIS A 338 1.38 21.72 -14.46
C HIS A 338 0.04 21.79 -15.19
N LEU A 339 -1.05 21.29 -14.58
CA LEU A 339 -2.40 21.34 -15.16
C LEU A 339 -2.87 22.77 -15.44
N LYS A 340 -2.52 23.74 -14.58
CA LYS A 340 -2.83 25.16 -14.81
C LYS A 340 -2.07 25.70 -16.02
N THR A 341 -0.81 25.27 -16.20
CA THR A 341 0.04 25.69 -17.32
C THR A 341 -0.40 25.06 -18.63
N THR A 342 -0.88 23.81 -18.63
CA THR A 342 -1.38 23.11 -19.82
C THR A 342 -2.83 23.43 -20.14
N GLY A 343 -3.56 24.08 -19.23
CA GLY A 343 -4.97 24.45 -19.40
C GLY A 343 -5.96 23.36 -19.00
N ASP A 344 -5.49 22.26 -18.40
CA ASP A 344 -6.31 21.13 -17.96
C ASP A 344 -7.00 21.34 -16.60
N TYR A 345 -6.49 22.27 -15.78
CA TYR A 345 -6.90 22.43 -14.38
C TYR A 345 -8.41 22.63 -14.19
N GLU A 346 -8.98 23.59 -14.94
CA GLU A 346 -10.39 24.00 -14.75
C GLU A 346 -11.37 22.85 -14.98
N ASN A 347 -11.04 21.93 -15.90
CA ASN A 347 -11.86 20.75 -16.21
C ASN A 347 -11.25 19.43 -15.69
N THR A 348 -10.63 19.47 -14.50
CA THR A 348 -10.15 18.28 -13.82
C THR A 348 -10.87 18.10 -12.48
N ILE A 349 -11.46 16.93 -12.27
CA ILE A 349 -11.92 16.50 -10.95
C ILE A 349 -10.70 15.99 -10.19
N PHE A 350 -10.36 16.63 -9.07
CA PHE A 350 -9.25 16.24 -8.21
C PHE A 350 -9.77 15.72 -6.86
N VAL A 351 -9.38 14.50 -6.52
CA VAL A 351 -9.68 13.85 -5.24
C VAL A 351 -8.38 13.59 -4.50
N PHE A 352 -8.33 13.95 -3.22
CA PHE A 352 -7.23 13.63 -2.31
C PHE A 352 -7.76 12.90 -1.07
N SER A 353 -7.14 11.78 -0.70
CA SER A 353 -7.51 11.02 0.50
C SER A 353 -6.34 10.22 1.06
N SER A 354 -6.48 9.74 2.30
CA SER A 354 -5.68 8.63 2.84
C SER A 354 -6.41 7.29 2.68
N ASP A 355 -5.70 6.17 2.67
CA ASP A 355 -6.28 4.82 2.53
C ASP A 355 -6.69 4.15 3.85
N ASN A 356 -6.17 4.62 4.98
CA ASN A 356 -6.59 4.25 6.34
C ASN A 356 -6.24 5.39 7.31
N GLY A 357 -6.61 5.23 8.59
CA GLY A 357 -6.13 6.13 9.63
C GLY A 357 -4.61 6.08 9.81
N GLY A 358 -4.06 7.08 10.51
CA GLY A 358 -2.65 7.15 10.86
C GLY A 358 -2.20 5.91 11.64
N THR A 359 -0.96 5.49 11.43
CA THR A 359 -0.46 4.18 11.85
C THR A 359 0.35 4.22 13.15
N GLY A 360 0.21 3.19 13.99
CA GLY A 360 1.00 2.99 15.21
C GLY A 360 2.11 1.94 15.07
N GLU A 361 2.50 1.60 13.84
CA GLU A 361 3.41 0.48 13.53
C GLU A 361 4.81 0.59 14.14
N GLY A 362 5.28 1.79 14.48
CA GLY A 362 6.54 1.98 15.21
C GLY A 362 6.51 1.52 16.66
N GLY A 363 5.35 1.10 17.18
CA GLY A 363 5.19 0.66 18.57
C GLY A 363 5.30 1.82 19.57
N PRO A 364 5.41 1.54 20.88
CA PRO A 364 5.40 2.58 21.92
C PRO A 364 6.54 3.59 21.81
N ALA A 365 7.71 3.17 21.29
CA ALA A 365 8.94 3.96 21.28
C ALA A 365 9.43 4.35 19.88
N GLY A 366 8.72 3.98 18.82
CA GLY A 366 9.26 4.07 17.47
C GLY A 366 10.37 3.05 17.23
N THR A 367 11.00 3.13 16.05
CA THR A 367 12.10 2.25 15.68
C THR A 367 12.95 2.85 14.56
N ARG A 368 14.22 2.48 14.53
CA ARG A 368 15.25 2.67 13.49
C ARG A 368 15.49 1.40 12.67
N SER A 369 14.78 0.32 13.02
CA SER A 369 14.91 -1.02 12.46
C SER A 369 13.52 -1.58 12.09
N TYR A 370 12.78 -0.85 11.25
CA TYR A 370 11.35 -1.08 10.94
C TYR A 370 10.94 -2.55 10.75
N PHE A 371 11.63 -3.30 9.88
CA PHE A 371 11.28 -4.69 9.60
C PHE A 371 11.49 -5.65 10.79
N SER A 372 12.33 -5.29 11.77
CA SER A 372 12.48 -6.08 13.00
C SER A 372 11.24 -6.02 13.91
N GLN A 373 10.38 -5.01 13.71
CA GLN A 373 9.13 -4.81 14.44
C GLN A 373 7.90 -5.35 13.69
N PHE A 374 8.01 -5.57 12.38
CA PHE A 374 6.97 -6.20 11.55
C PHE A 374 6.59 -7.60 12.01
N THR A 375 7.51 -8.27 12.72
CA THR A 375 7.14 -9.46 13.49
C THR A 375 6.44 -9.09 14.78
N THR A 376 5.12 -9.01 14.75
CA THR A 376 4.28 -8.97 15.95
C THR A 376 4.09 -10.40 16.48
N MET A 377 5.17 -11.03 16.93
CA MET A 377 5.17 -12.40 17.43
C MET A 377 5.18 -12.41 18.98
N PRO A 378 4.16 -12.96 19.66
CA PRO A 378 4.14 -13.06 21.14
C PRO A 378 5.29 -13.86 21.75
N SER A 379 5.84 -14.78 20.99
CA SER A 379 6.98 -15.61 21.36
C SER A 379 8.31 -15.10 20.80
N LEU A 380 8.41 -13.79 20.49
CA LEU A 380 9.71 -13.20 20.19
C LEU A 380 10.68 -13.52 21.34
N PRO A 381 11.91 -13.97 21.03
CA PRO A 381 12.91 -14.26 22.03
C PRO A 381 13.12 -13.06 22.96
N SER A 382 13.40 -13.31 24.26
CA SER A 382 13.64 -12.23 25.22
C SER A 382 14.80 -11.29 24.85
N GLY A 383 15.73 -11.76 24.01
CA GLY A 383 16.83 -10.98 23.43
C GLY A 383 16.60 -10.52 21.99
N TRP A 384 15.36 -10.45 21.51
CA TRP A 384 15.07 -10.00 20.15
C TRP A 384 15.50 -8.55 19.93
N VAL A 385 16.20 -8.31 18.82
CA VAL A 385 16.63 -6.96 18.41
C VAL A 385 15.42 -6.24 17.80
N ARG A 386 14.79 -5.34 18.56
CA ARG A 386 13.68 -4.50 18.09
C ARG A 386 14.10 -3.18 17.48
N ASP A 387 15.31 -2.75 17.83
CA ASP A 387 15.83 -1.45 17.46
C ASP A 387 17.36 -1.45 17.57
N VAL A 388 18.04 -1.03 16.51
CA VAL A 388 19.50 -0.85 16.50
C VAL A 388 19.81 0.64 16.60
N ALA A 389 20.62 1.02 17.58
CA ALA A 389 20.98 2.41 17.79
C ALA A 389 21.75 2.99 16.58
N ARG A 390 21.31 4.18 16.14
CA ARG A 390 21.88 4.97 15.06
C ARG A 390 21.82 6.46 15.42
N PRO A 391 22.71 7.31 14.84
CA PRO A 391 22.66 8.74 15.04
C PRO A 391 21.31 9.35 14.60
N LEU A 392 20.83 10.37 15.32
CA LEU A 392 19.53 11.00 15.07
C LEU A 392 19.49 11.72 13.71
N GLU A 393 20.64 12.21 13.26
CA GLU A 393 20.82 12.88 11.98
C GLU A 393 20.60 11.95 10.78
N GLU A 394 20.78 10.64 10.95
CA GLU A 394 20.57 9.65 9.89
C GLU A 394 19.09 9.23 9.75
N LEU A 395 18.26 9.51 10.76
CA LEU A 395 16.87 9.10 10.77
C LEU A 395 16.08 9.72 9.61
N GLY A 396 15.37 8.88 8.86
CA GLY A 396 14.59 9.29 7.68
C GLY A 396 15.40 9.40 6.38
N GLY A 397 16.72 9.28 6.46
CA GLY A 397 17.60 9.22 5.30
C GLY A 397 17.64 7.84 4.64
N PRO A 398 18.54 7.65 3.66
CA PRO A 398 18.69 6.38 2.94
C PRO A 398 19.31 5.25 3.80
N THR A 399 19.92 5.56 4.94
CA THR A 399 20.69 4.59 5.76
C THR A 399 19.90 3.96 6.90
N VAL A 400 18.75 4.52 7.26
CA VAL A 400 17.96 4.10 8.43
C VAL A 400 16.51 3.90 8.05
N HIS A 401 15.99 2.70 8.34
CA HIS A 401 14.59 2.35 8.11
C HIS A 401 13.78 2.61 9.38
N GLY A 402 13.30 3.85 9.53
CA GLY A 402 12.64 4.30 10.76
C GLY A 402 11.10 4.34 10.71
N HIS A 403 10.47 4.40 11.89
CA HIS A 403 9.05 4.72 12.07
C HIS A 403 8.80 5.41 13.41
N TYR A 404 7.86 6.35 13.44
CA TYR A 404 7.55 7.15 14.63
C TYR A 404 6.81 6.35 15.75
N PRO A 405 6.96 6.76 17.02
CA PRO A 405 6.24 6.20 18.18
C PRO A 405 4.72 6.36 18.14
N ARG A 406 3.98 5.43 18.74
CA ARG A 406 2.51 5.41 18.81
C ARG A 406 1.88 6.70 19.33
N GLY A 407 2.55 7.44 20.22
CA GLY A 407 2.07 8.75 20.67
C GLY A 407 1.84 9.74 19.53
N TRP A 408 2.67 9.73 18.48
CA TRP A 408 2.48 10.56 17.29
C TRP A 408 1.35 10.06 16.38
N ALA A 409 1.09 8.75 16.34
CA ALA A 409 -0.09 8.22 15.66
C ALA A 409 -1.39 8.81 16.26
N GLN A 410 -1.38 9.07 17.57
CA GLN A 410 -2.51 9.68 18.28
C GLN A 410 -2.72 11.13 17.90
N VAL A 411 -1.63 11.84 17.66
CA VAL A 411 -1.67 13.19 17.09
C VAL A 411 -2.26 13.13 15.70
N SER A 412 -1.76 12.24 14.83
CA SER A 412 -2.24 12.01 13.47
C SER A 412 -3.76 11.81 13.38
N ASN A 413 -4.33 11.05 14.31
CA ASN A 413 -5.77 10.72 14.29
C ASN A 413 -6.66 11.64 15.13
N THR A 414 -6.13 12.71 15.70
CA THR A 414 -6.90 13.63 16.56
C THR A 414 -8.18 14.13 15.87
N PRO A 415 -9.36 14.02 16.51
CA PRO A 415 -9.58 13.63 17.91
C PRO A 415 -9.87 12.14 18.11
N HIS A 416 -9.91 11.35 17.05
CA HIS A 416 -10.39 9.97 17.07
C HIS A 416 -9.40 9.03 17.75
N ARG A 417 -9.95 8.03 18.45
CA ARG A 417 -9.16 7.02 19.17
C ARG A 417 -8.62 5.95 18.24
N SER A 418 -7.45 5.41 18.57
CA SER A 418 -6.79 4.31 17.88
C SER A 418 -6.25 4.66 16.49
N TYR A 419 -5.85 3.63 15.74
CA TYR A 419 -4.95 3.72 14.59
C TYR A 419 -5.35 2.73 13.50
N LYS A 420 -4.63 2.76 12.37
CA LYS A 420 -4.61 1.70 11.35
C LYS A 420 -4.72 0.30 11.97
N GLY A 421 -5.57 -0.54 11.37
CA GLY A 421 -5.88 -1.89 11.85
C GLY A 421 -7.04 -1.98 12.84
N SER A 422 -7.58 -0.86 13.32
CA SER A 422 -8.71 -0.80 14.26
C SER A 422 -10.01 -0.43 13.57
N ALA A 423 -11.14 -0.99 14.03
CA ALA A 423 -12.47 -0.53 13.64
C ALA A 423 -12.96 0.74 14.38
N LEU A 424 -12.17 1.29 15.33
CA LEU A 424 -12.43 2.61 15.91
C LEU A 424 -12.19 3.70 14.87
N GLU A 425 -12.77 4.88 15.07
CA GLU A 425 -12.71 6.01 14.14
C GLU A 425 -11.27 6.41 13.81
N GLY A 426 -10.29 6.28 14.72
CA GLY A 426 -8.90 6.60 14.39
C GLY A 426 -8.25 5.62 13.41
N GLY A 427 -8.82 4.44 13.19
CA GLY A 427 -8.37 3.50 12.16
C GLY A 427 -9.07 3.66 10.80
N ILE A 428 -10.25 4.29 10.78
CA ILE A 428 -11.12 4.33 9.59
C ILE A 428 -11.51 5.73 9.13
N ARG A 429 -11.35 6.76 9.96
CA ARG A 429 -11.61 8.15 9.58
C ARG A 429 -10.42 8.67 8.78
N SER A 430 -10.70 9.21 7.60
CA SER A 430 -9.67 9.65 6.66
C SER A 430 -10.05 11.04 6.12
N PRO A 431 -9.06 11.91 5.83
CA PRO A 431 -9.36 13.17 5.18
C PRO A 431 -9.79 12.89 3.73
N LEU A 432 -10.74 13.65 3.21
CA LEU A 432 -11.17 13.59 1.81
C LEU A 432 -11.45 14.99 1.29
N LEU A 433 -10.65 15.40 0.31
CA LEU A 433 -10.82 16.64 -0.44
C LEU A 433 -11.30 16.33 -1.85
N ILE A 434 -12.28 17.08 -2.35
CA ILE A 434 -12.77 16.99 -3.72
C ILE A 434 -12.88 18.40 -4.31
N SER A 435 -12.30 18.63 -5.47
CA SER A 435 -12.45 19.88 -6.21
C SER A 435 -12.67 19.63 -7.70
N TRP A 436 -13.45 20.49 -8.35
CA TRP A 436 -13.59 20.55 -9.80
C TRP A 436 -14.08 21.96 -10.17
N PRO A 437 -13.17 22.89 -10.52
CA PRO A 437 -13.52 24.30 -10.67
C PRO A 437 -14.70 24.57 -11.61
N ASN A 438 -14.75 23.92 -12.77
CA ASN A 438 -15.82 24.14 -13.75
C ASN A 438 -17.15 23.44 -13.41
N GLY A 439 -17.12 22.26 -12.78
CA GLY A 439 -18.32 21.43 -12.60
C GLY A 439 -18.86 21.36 -11.18
N LEU A 440 -18.06 21.79 -10.19
CA LEU A 440 -18.40 21.85 -8.77
C LEU A 440 -17.90 23.17 -8.14
N PRO A 441 -18.28 24.34 -8.67
CA PRO A 441 -17.84 25.62 -8.10
C PRO A 441 -18.45 25.82 -6.71
N ARG A 442 -17.62 26.21 -5.75
CA ARG A 442 -18.06 26.55 -4.40
C ARG A 442 -18.74 27.93 -4.38
N HIS A 443 -19.90 28.03 -3.74
CA HIS A 443 -20.59 29.31 -3.52
C HIS A 443 -19.92 30.12 -2.40
N GLU A 444 -19.97 31.46 -2.48
CA GLU A 444 -19.33 32.34 -1.47
C GLU A 444 -19.83 32.11 -0.03
N GLU A 445 -21.09 31.70 0.13
CA GLU A 445 -21.71 31.43 1.44
C GLU A 445 -21.47 30.01 1.95
N ASP A 446 -20.92 29.12 1.12
CA ASP A 446 -20.64 27.73 1.47
C ASP A 446 -19.32 27.65 2.23
N ASP A 447 -19.32 27.04 3.43
CA ASP A 447 -18.11 26.84 4.24
C ASP A 447 -17.15 25.79 3.63
N GLY A 448 -17.60 25.07 2.60
CA GLY A 448 -16.85 24.03 1.91
C GLY A 448 -16.65 22.79 2.77
N VAL A 449 -17.42 22.62 3.86
CA VAL A 449 -17.33 21.48 4.78
C VAL A 449 -18.58 20.62 4.63
N ARG A 450 -18.38 19.33 4.42
CA ARG A 450 -19.41 18.30 4.29
C ARG A 450 -19.33 17.35 5.47
N ARG A 451 -20.45 17.17 6.14
CA ARG A 451 -20.59 16.45 7.43
C ARG A 451 -21.41 15.15 7.26
N GLU A 452 -21.98 14.96 6.08
CA GLU A 452 -22.73 13.82 5.63
C GLU A 452 -21.86 12.57 5.60
N HIS A 453 -22.44 11.42 5.95
CA HIS A 453 -21.72 10.16 5.91
C HIS A 453 -21.33 9.79 4.48
N ALA A 454 -20.05 9.51 4.29
CA ALA A 454 -19.52 8.91 3.08
C ALA A 454 -18.58 7.75 3.44
N TYR A 455 -18.59 6.71 2.63
CA TYR A 455 -17.68 5.59 2.73
C TYR A 455 -16.83 5.47 1.46
N VAL A 456 -15.67 4.83 1.55
CA VAL A 456 -14.72 4.69 0.43
C VAL A 456 -15.33 4.09 -0.84
N THR A 457 -16.35 3.25 -0.70
CA THR A 457 -17.12 2.70 -1.83
C THR A 457 -17.88 3.75 -2.63
N ASP A 458 -18.18 4.91 -2.03
CA ASP A 458 -18.96 5.98 -2.65
C ASP A 458 -18.13 6.80 -3.65
N VAL A 459 -16.80 6.73 -3.57
CA VAL A 459 -15.90 7.49 -4.44
C VAL A 459 -16.09 7.10 -5.91
N ALA A 460 -16.07 5.80 -6.23
CA ALA A 460 -16.23 5.32 -7.61
C ALA A 460 -17.55 5.76 -8.28
N PRO A 461 -18.74 5.51 -7.72
CA PRO A 461 -19.99 5.98 -8.32
C PRO A 461 -20.07 7.50 -8.40
N THR A 462 -19.51 8.23 -7.42
CA THR A 462 -19.48 9.70 -7.45
C THR A 462 -18.64 10.23 -8.62
N LEU A 463 -17.46 9.67 -8.86
CA LEU A 463 -16.60 10.08 -9.97
C LEU A 463 -17.25 9.81 -11.33
N LEU A 464 -17.91 8.67 -11.48
CA LEU A 464 -18.65 8.34 -12.70
C LEU A 464 -19.82 9.33 -12.91
N ASP A 465 -20.60 9.60 -11.86
CA ASP A 465 -21.73 10.54 -11.93
C ASP A 465 -21.27 11.98 -12.25
N LEU A 466 -20.24 12.48 -11.57
CA LEU A 466 -19.66 13.80 -11.83
C LEU A 466 -19.14 13.94 -13.25
N SER A 467 -18.48 12.91 -13.78
CA SER A 467 -17.95 12.92 -15.14
C SER A 467 -19.00 12.61 -16.22
N GLY A 468 -20.25 12.34 -15.85
CA GLY A 468 -21.33 12.03 -16.80
C GLY A 468 -21.32 10.58 -17.31
N HIS A 469 -20.53 9.71 -16.69
CA HIS A 469 -20.34 8.32 -17.05
C HIS A 469 -21.22 7.37 -16.24
N ARG A 470 -21.42 6.16 -16.75
CA ARG A 470 -22.19 5.12 -16.07
C ARG A 470 -21.39 3.83 -16.03
N ARG A 471 -21.58 3.05 -14.98
CA ARG A 471 -21.06 1.68 -14.93
C ARG A 471 -21.76 0.84 -16.01
N PRO A 472 -21.01 0.16 -16.90
CA PRO A 472 -21.63 -0.64 -17.96
C PRO A 472 -22.25 -1.92 -17.40
N GLU A 473 -23.32 -2.41 -18.02
CA GLU A 473 -23.92 -3.71 -17.66
C GLU A 473 -22.99 -4.90 -18.00
N THR A 474 -22.15 -4.72 -19.03
CA THR A 474 -21.16 -5.70 -19.48
C THR A 474 -19.86 -5.02 -19.85
N LEU A 475 -18.73 -5.66 -19.56
CA LEU A 475 -17.41 -5.25 -20.01
C LEU A 475 -16.80 -6.38 -20.83
N GLY A 476 -16.75 -6.21 -22.16
CA GLY A 476 -16.54 -7.32 -23.08
C GLY A 476 -17.64 -8.37 -22.89
N ASP A 477 -17.25 -9.63 -22.71
CA ASP A 477 -18.17 -10.75 -22.50
C ASP A 477 -18.56 -10.97 -21.02
N VAL A 478 -18.07 -10.13 -20.09
CA VAL A 478 -18.29 -10.29 -18.66
C VAL A 478 -19.46 -9.41 -18.22
N ARG A 479 -20.47 -9.99 -17.56
CA ARG A 479 -21.51 -9.24 -16.86
C ARG A 479 -20.90 -8.58 -15.62
N VAL A 480 -21.18 -7.30 -15.46
CA VAL A 480 -20.69 -6.50 -14.35
C VAL A 480 -21.65 -6.60 -13.18
N ASP A 481 -21.10 -6.86 -11.99
CA ASP A 481 -21.86 -6.93 -10.73
C ASP A 481 -22.20 -5.53 -10.21
N GLU A 482 -23.29 -5.46 -9.45
CA GLU A 482 -23.70 -4.29 -8.69
C GLU A 482 -22.66 -3.93 -7.62
N ILE A 483 -22.51 -2.62 -7.39
CA ILE A 483 -21.62 -2.03 -6.39
C ILE A 483 -22.38 -1.75 -5.09
N ASP A 484 -21.65 -1.50 -4.02
CA ASP A 484 -22.22 -1.23 -2.69
C ASP A 484 -22.36 0.28 -2.41
N GLY A 485 -21.46 1.08 -2.99
CA GLY A 485 -21.44 2.53 -2.80
C GLY A 485 -22.54 3.27 -3.56
N ARG A 486 -22.83 4.48 -3.08
CA ARG A 486 -23.74 5.45 -3.71
C ARG A 486 -22.99 6.69 -4.18
N SER A 487 -23.51 7.38 -5.19
CA SER A 487 -22.99 8.71 -5.52
C SER A 487 -23.33 9.68 -4.39
N ILE A 488 -22.34 10.48 -3.97
CA ILE A 488 -22.50 11.60 -3.03
C ILE A 488 -22.46 12.95 -3.74
N ARG A 489 -22.63 12.97 -5.07
CA ARG A 489 -22.64 14.20 -5.89
C ARG A 489 -23.58 15.26 -5.33
N ASP A 490 -24.79 14.87 -4.94
CA ASP A 490 -25.79 15.80 -4.42
C ASP A 490 -25.38 16.37 -3.06
N ASP A 491 -24.77 15.53 -2.19
CA ASP A 491 -24.20 15.94 -0.91
C ASP A 491 -23.06 16.97 -1.11
N LEU A 492 -22.29 16.86 -2.20
CA LEU A 492 -21.28 17.86 -2.56
C LEU A 492 -21.90 19.16 -3.07
N ALA A 493 -22.92 19.08 -3.93
CA ALA A 493 -23.49 20.26 -4.60
C ALA A 493 -24.39 21.12 -3.69
N SER A 494 -24.99 20.55 -2.65
CA SER A 494 -25.87 21.27 -1.72
C SER A 494 -25.50 20.93 -0.28
N PRO A 495 -25.00 21.90 0.51
CA PRO A 495 -24.65 21.63 1.89
C PRO A 495 -25.91 21.26 2.67
N PHE A 496 -25.76 20.28 3.54
CA PHE A 496 -26.85 19.78 4.33
C PHE A 496 -27.44 20.83 5.31
N ASP A 497 -28.79 20.95 5.35
CA ASP A 497 -29.53 22.03 6.01
C ASP A 497 -30.07 21.72 7.42
N GLY A 498 -29.82 20.51 7.94
CA GLY A 498 -30.32 20.05 9.24
C GLY A 498 -31.61 19.20 9.22
N SER A 499 -32.35 19.04 8.10
CA SER A 499 -33.77 18.64 8.15
C SER A 499 -34.19 17.15 8.12
N ASP A 500 -33.34 16.13 8.30
CA ASP A 500 -33.79 14.69 8.18
C ASP A 500 -32.75 13.58 8.58
N SER A 501 -32.44 13.38 9.86
CA SER A 501 -31.28 12.57 10.30
C SER A 501 -31.40 11.04 10.19
N GLN A 502 -32.59 10.47 9.95
CA GLN A 502 -32.76 9.00 9.91
C GLN A 502 -32.49 8.35 8.54
N GLU A 503 -32.51 9.10 7.44
CA GLU A 503 -32.18 8.59 6.09
C GLU A 503 -30.65 8.61 5.79
N ARG A 504 -29.82 9.09 6.73
CA ARG A 504 -28.47 9.65 6.44
C ARG A 504 -27.25 8.75 6.47
N THR A 505 -27.32 7.57 7.08
CA THR A 505 -26.20 6.63 7.08
C THR A 505 -26.79 5.27 6.71
N PRO A 506 -26.73 4.88 5.42
CA PRO A 506 -27.02 3.53 5.01
C PRO A 506 -26.22 2.56 5.89
N GLY A 507 -26.83 1.44 6.26
CA GLY A 507 -26.19 0.47 7.13
C GLY A 507 -24.86 -0.02 6.55
N GLN A 508 -23.73 0.32 7.18
CA GLN A 508 -22.39 0.00 6.70
C GLN A 508 -21.67 -0.91 7.69
N TYR A 509 -21.22 -2.07 7.20
CA TYR A 509 -20.40 -2.97 7.99
C TYR A 509 -18.91 -2.65 7.83
N LEU A 510 -18.14 -3.00 8.85
CA LEU A 510 -16.70 -3.07 8.82
C LEU A 510 -16.27 -4.43 9.34
N GLY A 511 -15.23 -4.98 8.72
CA GLY A 511 -14.62 -6.25 9.11
C GLY A 511 -13.13 -6.20 8.80
N LEU A 512 -12.33 -6.65 9.75
CA LEU A 512 -10.91 -6.92 9.54
C LEU A 512 -10.47 -7.98 10.54
N LEU A 513 -10.30 -9.22 10.09
CA LEU A 513 -10.00 -10.33 10.98
C LEU A 513 -11.01 -10.45 12.13
N LYS A 514 -10.59 -10.18 13.37
CA LYS A 514 -11.43 -10.20 14.57
C LYS A 514 -12.17 -8.87 14.81
N GLU A 515 -11.73 -7.79 14.18
CA GLU A 515 -12.36 -6.47 14.25
C GLU A 515 -13.64 -6.43 13.44
N ARG A 516 -14.72 -5.97 14.08
CA ARG A 516 -16.06 -5.93 13.50
C ARG A 516 -16.76 -4.67 13.97
N ALA A 517 -17.43 -3.98 13.06
CA ALA A 517 -18.31 -2.88 13.43
C ALA A 517 -19.47 -2.75 12.45
N TYR A 518 -20.55 -2.12 12.90
CA TYR A 518 -21.68 -1.76 12.06
C TYR A 518 -22.18 -0.38 12.43
N LEU A 519 -22.36 0.46 11.41
CA LEU A 519 -22.86 1.82 11.54
C LEU A 519 -24.27 1.89 10.98
N GLN A 520 -25.17 2.53 11.72
CA GLN A 520 -26.53 2.82 11.27
C GLN A 520 -27.04 4.10 11.92
N GLY A 521 -27.38 5.10 11.10
CA GLY A 521 -27.65 6.46 11.59
C GLY A 521 -26.44 7.03 12.33
N ASN A 522 -26.64 7.45 13.57
CA ASN A 522 -25.59 7.97 14.46
C ASN A 522 -24.97 6.88 15.35
N TRP A 523 -25.49 5.66 15.31
CA TRP A 523 -25.04 4.58 16.18
C TRP A 523 -23.96 3.74 15.50
N LYS A 524 -23.00 3.29 16.30
CA LYS A 524 -21.99 2.32 15.90
C LYS A 524 -21.85 1.25 16.96
N ILE A 525 -21.96 -0.02 16.56
CA ILE A 525 -21.51 -1.15 17.38
C ILE A 525 -20.13 -1.60 16.95
N ARG A 526 -19.34 -2.10 17.90
CA ARG A 526 -17.99 -2.60 17.65
C ARG A 526 -17.66 -3.80 18.52
N ALA A 527 -16.91 -4.75 17.97
CA ALA A 527 -16.31 -5.83 18.75
C ALA A 527 -14.92 -6.17 18.18
N SER A 528 -13.96 -6.32 19.08
CA SER A 528 -12.58 -6.75 18.76
C SER A 528 -12.13 -7.96 19.58
N ASP A 529 -12.87 -8.31 20.64
CA ASP A 529 -12.56 -9.41 21.53
C ASP A 529 -13.47 -10.60 21.35
N TRP A 530 -12.90 -11.65 20.78
CA TRP A 530 -13.52 -12.95 20.87
C TRP A 530 -12.36 -13.98 20.85
N GLY A 531 -12.22 -14.73 21.94
CA GLY A 531 -11.23 -15.81 22.09
C GLY A 531 -11.51 -16.99 21.15
N PRO A 532 -10.62 -17.99 21.06
CA PRO A 532 -10.86 -19.18 20.25
C PRO A 532 -12.20 -19.83 20.63
N ARG A 533 -13.10 -20.02 19.66
CA ARG A 533 -14.45 -20.59 19.85
C ARG A 533 -15.38 -19.79 20.76
N SER A 534 -15.07 -18.52 21.02
CA SER A 534 -16.02 -17.62 21.69
C SER A 534 -17.21 -17.31 20.78
N ASP A 535 -18.31 -16.88 21.39
CA ASP A 535 -19.46 -16.42 20.63
C ASP A 535 -19.07 -15.09 19.95
N PRO A 536 -19.10 -14.97 18.60
CA PRO A 536 -18.89 -13.70 17.94
C PRO A 536 -19.91 -12.64 18.41
N ASP A 537 -21.02 -12.99 19.03
CA ASP A 537 -21.94 -12.01 19.60
C ASP A 537 -21.58 -11.55 21.03
N SER A 538 -20.53 -12.10 21.63
CA SER A 538 -20.02 -11.62 22.91
C SER A 538 -19.14 -10.37 22.71
N ALA A 539 -19.22 -9.41 23.63
CA ALA A 539 -18.39 -8.20 23.69
C ALA A 539 -18.63 -7.08 22.66
N TRP A 540 -19.90 -6.84 22.27
CA TRP A 540 -20.26 -5.62 21.54
C TRP A 540 -20.24 -4.39 22.46
N GLU A 541 -19.46 -3.39 22.07
CA GLU A 541 -19.51 -2.00 22.54
C GLU A 541 -20.49 -1.22 21.66
N LEU A 542 -21.11 -0.17 22.20
CA LEU A 542 -22.02 0.71 21.46
C LEU A 542 -21.68 2.17 21.72
N TYR A 543 -21.61 2.96 20.65
CA TYR A 543 -21.31 4.38 20.68
C TYR A 543 -22.38 5.19 19.93
N ASP A 544 -22.78 6.32 20.51
CA ASP A 544 -23.54 7.38 19.83
C ASP A 544 -22.54 8.39 19.25
N LEU A 545 -22.31 8.33 17.94
CA LEU A 545 -21.30 9.16 17.26
C LEU A 545 -21.71 10.62 17.09
N GLU A 546 -22.98 10.97 17.33
CA GLU A 546 -23.41 12.37 17.36
C GLU A 546 -23.02 13.02 18.69
N ALA A 547 -23.25 12.31 19.81
CA ALA A 547 -22.89 12.79 21.14
C ALA A 547 -21.39 12.59 21.46
N ASP A 548 -20.80 11.50 20.97
CA ASP A 548 -19.41 11.08 21.22
C ASP A 548 -18.75 10.58 19.92
N PRO A 549 -18.32 11.49 19.03
CA PRO A 549 -17.60 11.14 17.80
C PRO A 549 -16.20 10.55 18.05
N THR A 550 -15.77 10.48 19.31
CA THR A 550 -14.46 9.96 19.73
C THR A 550 -14.53 8.53 20.26
N GLU A 551 -15.74 7.98 20.41
CA GLU A 551 -15.99 6.64 20.94
C GLU A 551 -15.36 6.44 22.33
N SER A 552 -15.42 7.45 23.19
CA SER A 552 -14.86 7.41 24.54
C SER A 552 -15.77 6.73 25.57
N THR A 553 -17.08 6.69 25.32
CA THR A 553 -18.09 6.18 26.26
C THR A 553 -18.88 5.03 25.65
N ASP A 554 -18.64 3.81 26.14
CA ASP A 554 -19.47 2.66 25.79
C ASP A 554 -20.82 2.74 26.53
N VAL A 555 -21.91 2.78 25.77
CA VAL A 555 -23.29 2.82 26.29
C VAL A 555 -24.06 1.52 26.02
N ALA A 556 -23.39 0.43 25.65
CA ALA A 556 -24.02 -0.86 25.35
C ALA A 556 -24.90 -1.37 26.51
N GLY A 557 -24.45 -1.19 27.76
CA GLY A 557 -25.18 -1.62 28.95
C GLY A 557 -26.55 -0.95 29.14
N ASP A 558 -26.69 0.30 28.67
CA ASP A 558 -27.93 1.07 28.75
C ASP A 558 -28.87 0.81 27.55
N HIS A 559 -28.34 0.27 26.46
CA HIS A 559 -29.07 0.05 25.20
C HIS A 559 -28.98 -1.39 24.66
N PRO A 560 -29.22 -2.45 25.47
CA PRO A 560 -28.99 -3.84 25.05
C PRO A 560 -29.87 -4.30 23.88
N GLY A 561 -31.09 -3.74 23.76
CA GLY A 561 -31.98 -4.02 22.64
C GLY A 561 -31.44 -3.49 21.30
N LEU A 562 -30.82 -2.31 21.31
CA LEU A 562 -30.21 -1.71 20.13
C LEU A 562 -28.96 -2.49 19.70
N VAL A 563 -28.11 -2.88 20.67
CA VAL A 563 -26.96 -3.75 20.43
C VAL A 563 -27.38 -5.03 19.71
N SER A 564 -28.42 -5.71 20.20
CA SER A 564 -28.93 -6.93 19.58
C SER A 564 -29.44 -6.72 18.15
N ILE A 565 -30.12 -5.60 17.88
CA ILE A 565 -30.60 -5.27 16.54
C ILE A 565 -29.42 -5.05 15.59
N MET A 566 -28.48 -4.19 15.98
CA MET A 566 -27.33 -3.86 15.14
C MET A 566 -26.40 -5.04 14.92
N ALA A 567 -26.24 -5.94 15.90
CA ALA A 567 -25.43 -7.15 15.75
C ALA A 567 -26.01 -8.11 14.70
N GLU A 568 -27.34 -8.21 14.64
CA GLU A 568 -28.02 -9.00 13.61
C GLU A 568 -27.93 -8.34 12.22
N GLU A 569 -28.01 -7.02 12.15
CA GLU A 569 -27.76 -6.27 10.91
C GLU A 569 -26.31 -6.44 10.42
N TRP A 570 -25.34 -6.38 11.33
CA TRP A 570 -23.94 -6.70 11.03
C TRP A 570 -23.81 -8.11 10.46
N ARG A 571 -24.43 -9.11 11.08
CA ARG A 571 -24.39 -10.50 10.62
C ARG A 571 -24.99 -10.66 9.22
N ARG A 572 -26.12 -9.99 8.94
CA ARG A 572 -26.75 -10.00 7.62
C ARG A 572 -25.84 -9.37 6.57
N ALA A 573 -25.27 -8.21 6.89
CA ALA A 573 -24.30 -7.54 6.03
C ALA A 573 -23.04 -8.41 5.81
N ALA A 574 -22.56 -9.11 6.84
CA ALA A 574 -21.41 -10.00 6.76
C ALA A 574 -21.64 -11.17 5.80
N TRP A 575 -22.81 -11.80 5.83
CA TRP A 575 -23.19 -12.83 4.85
C TRP A 575 -23.32 -12.27 3.44
N HIS A 576 -24.00 -11.13 3.28
CA HIS A 576 -24.17 -10.47 1.98
C HIS A 576 -22.81 -10.12 1.35
N ASN A 577 -21.85 -9.69 2.18
CA ASN A 577 -20.57 -9.20 1.73
C ASN A 577 -19.44 -10.23 1.77
N THR A 578 -19.74 -11.53 1.95
CA THR A 578 -18.73 -12.61 1.97
C THR A 578 -17.64 -12.48 3.04
N VAL A 579 -18.00 -11.94 4.21
CA VAL A 579 -17.07 -11.78 5.35
C VAL A 579 -16.70 -13.13 5.98
N PHE A 580 -17.63 -14.08 5.98
CA PHE A 580 -17.41 -15.40 6.59
C PHE A 580 -16.51 -16.31 5.73
N PRO A 581 -15.71 -17.19 6.36
CA PRO A 581 -15.60 -17.39 7.80
C PRO A 581 -14.76 -16.30 8.51
N LEU A 582 -15.09 -16.02 9.77
CA LEU A 582 -14.23 -15.19 10.62
C LEU A 582 -13.03 -16.02 11.11
N PRO A 583 -11.83 -15.42 11.23
CA PRO A 583 -10.67 -16.13 11.74
C PRO A 583 -10.75 -16.35 13.25
N ASP A 584 -10.95 -17.59 13.67
CA ASP A 584 -10.93 -18.05 15.07
C ASP A 584 -9.70 -18.92 15.41
N GLU A 585 -8.88 -19.24 14.41
CA GLU A 585 -7.67 -20.05 14.54
C GLU A 585 -6.43 -19.26 14.07
N PRO A 586 -5.31 -19.31 14.79
CA PRO A 586 -4.07 -18.58 14.48
C PRO A 586 -3.49 -18.87 13.09
N THR A 587 -3.73 -20.06 12.56
CA THR A 587 -3.21 -20.49 11.25
C THR A 587 -3.98 -19.95 10.04
N PHE A 588 -5.08 -19.22 10.24
CA PHE A 588 -5.97 -18.80 9.17
C PHE A 588 -5.22 -18.06 8.06
N LEU A 589 -4.57 -16.94 8.35
CA LEU A 589 -3.84 -16.16 7.34
C LEU A 589 -2.55 -16.83 6.84
N ALA A 590 -2.00 -17.77 7.61
CA ALA A 590 -0.82 -18.54 7.24
C ALA A 590 -1.14 -19.73 6.32
N THR A 591 -2.41 -20.09 6.19
CA THR A 591 -2.84 -21.13 5.24
C THR A 591 -2.59 -20.63 3.82
N ARG A 592 -1.88 -21.46 3.03
CA ARG A 592 -1.49 -21.14 1.65
C ARG A 592 -1.82 -22.31 0.72
N PRO A 593 -2.17 -22.04 -0.55
CA PRO A 593 -2.46 -23.09 -1.52
C PRO A 593 -1.19 -23.85 -1.90
N SER A 594 -1.34 -25.15 -2.20
CA SER A 594 -0.23 -26.01 -2.63
C SER A 594 0.40 -25.59 -3.97
N THR A 595 -0.27 -24.71 -4.73
CA THR A 595 0.24 -24.11 -5.97
C THR A 595 1.48 -23.24 -5.75
N GLU A 596 1.75 -22.81 -4.51
CA GLU A 596 2.95 -22.06 -4.14
C GLU A 596 4.17 -22.97 -3.83
N LEU A 597 3.98 -24.27 -3.57
CA LEU A 597 5.08 -25.19 -3.24
C LEU A 597 6.22 -25.25 -4.28
N PRO A 598 5.95 -25.15 -5.60
CA PRO A 598 7.02 -25.04 -6.61
C PRO A 598 7.94 -23.83 -6.38
N LEU A 599 7.48 -22.81 -5.64
CA LEU A 599 8.27 -21.63 -5.28
C LEU A 599 9.37 -21.92 -4.26
N GLU A 600 9.32 -23.06 -3.58
CA GLU A 600 10.35 -23.51 -2.64
C GLU A 600 11.42 -24.39 -3.28
N ARG A 601 11.32 -24.67 -4.59
CA ARG A 601 12.31 -25.51 -5.26
C ARG A 601 13.65 -24.78 -5.38
N PRO A 602 14.78 -25.51 -5.30
CA PRO A 602 16.09 -24.96 -5.57
C PRO A 602 16.16 -24.23 -6.90
N ILE A 603 16.93 -23.15 -6.94
CA ILE A 603 17.07 -22.30 -8.12
C ILE A 603 18.54 -21.93 -8.32
N THR A 604 18.94 -21.83 -9.59
CA THR A 604 20.20 -21.22 -9.98
C THR A 604 19.87 -19.90 -10.65
N ILE A 605 20.41 -18.81 -10.12
CA ILE A 605 20.21 -17.45 -10.63
C ILE A 605 21.50 -17.07 -11.36
N ARG A 606 21.36 -16.59 -12.59
CA ARG A 606 22.48 -16.22 -13.46
C ARG A 606 22.73 -14.72 -13.40
N PRO A 607 24.00 -14.28 -13.56
CA PRO A 607 24.29 -12.86 -13.70
C PRO A 607 23.53 -12.25 -14.89
N GLY A 608 23.08 -11.00 -14.71
CA GLY A 608 22.30 -10.26 -15.72
C GLY A 608 20.82 -10.62 -15.77
N ALA A 609 20.35 -11.60 -14.99
CA ALA A 609 18.91 -11.75 -14.73
C ALA A 609 18.41 -10.56 -13.87
N PRO A 610 17.16 -10.11 -14.06
CA PRO A 610 16.54 -9.19 -13.11
C PRO A 610 16.58 -9.76 -11.69
N THR A 611 16.61 -8.88 -10.69
CA THR A 611 16.50 -9.26 -9.28
C THR A 611 15.30 -10.20 -9.08
N LEU A 612 15.57 -11.37 -8.49
CA LEU A 612 14.53 -12.33 -8.14
C LEU A 612 13.68 -11.70 -7.05
N GLU A 613 12.39 -11.50 -7.30
CA GLU A 613 11.53 -10.71 -6.43
C GLU A 613 11.40 -11.26 -4.99
N ARG A 614 10.95 -10.38 -4.07
CA ARG A 614 10.93 -10.60 -2.63
C ARG A 614 10.22 -11.89 -2.22
N PHE A 615 9.01 -12.14 -2.70
CA PHE A 615 8.21 -13.29 -2.29
C PHE A 615 8.89 -14.60 -2.67
N ARG A 616 9.27 -14.78 -3.94
CA ARG A 616 10.01 -15.97 -4.37
C ARG A 616 11.32 -16.13 -3.61
N SER A 617 12.03 -15.03 -3.35
CA SER A 617 13.25 -15.05 -2.53
C SER A 617 12.97 -15.52 -1.09
N SER A 618 11.89 -15.03 -0.47
CA SER A 618 11.46 -15.45 0.87
C SER A 618 11.14 -16.94 0.95
N ARG A 619 10.55 -17.55 -0.10
CA ARG A 619 10.24 -18.99 -0.11
C ARG A 619 11.50 -19.86 -0.04
N LEU A 620 12.65 -19.32 -0.42
CA LEU A 620 13.93 -20.02 -0.38
C LEU A 620 14.60 -19.99 1.00
N ILE A 621 14.32 -18.98 1.83
CA ILE A 621 15.11 -18.69 3.03
C ILE A 621 14.31 -18.52 4.33
N ALA A 622 13.04 -18.11 4.26
CA ALA A 622 12.31 -17.68 5.44
C ALA A 622 12.01 -18.86 6.38
N LEU A 623 12.30 -18.67 7.67
CA LEU A 623 12.03 -19.63 8.76
C LEU A 623 12.56 -21.05 8.50
N ARG A 624 13.71 -21.18 7.83
CA ARG A 624 14.31 -22.46 7.47
C ARG A 624 15.83 -22.40 7.44
N SER A 625 16.46 -23.57 7.41
CA SER A 625 17.85 -23.68 6.97
C SER A 625 17.91 -23.57 5.45
N PHE A 626 19.02 -23.09 4.89
CA PHE A 626 19.24 -23.07 3.44
C PHE A 626 20.74 -22.98 3.11
N THR A 627 21.08 -23.31 1.87
CA THR A 627 22.46 -23.25 1.38
C THR A 627 22.52 -22.35 0.15
N ILE A 628 23.55 -21.50 0.09
CA ILE A 628 23.94 -20.76 -1.11
C ILE A 628 25.28 -21.33 -1.57
N THR A 629 25.33 -21.82 -2.81
CA THR A 629 26.57 -22.26 -3.45
C THR A 629 26.89 -21.29 -4.57
N ALA A 630 28.00 -20.58 -4.44
CA ALA A 630 28.50 -19.65 -5.44
C ALA A 630 29.80 -20.18 -6.06
N ARG A 631 29.77 -20.40 -7.37
CA ARG A 631 30.96 -20.73 -8.17
C ARG A 631 31.34 -19.53 -8.98
N PHE A 632 32.55 -19.02 -8.77
CA PHE A 632 33.02 -17.86 -9.49
C PHE A 632 34.53 -17.83 -9.65
N GLU A 633 35.01 -17.01 -10.59
CA GLU A 633 36.42 -16.67 -10.71
C GLU A 633 36.70 -15.41 -9.90
N PRO A 634 37.49 -15.46 -8.81
CA PRO A 634 37.84 -14.25 -8.08
C PRO A 634 38.60 -13.29 -8.98
N THR A 635 38.19 -12.03 -9.01
CA THR A 635 38.92 -10.98 -9.72
C THR A 635 39.82 -10.22 -8.75
N ALA A 636 40.86 -9.56 -9.25
CA ALA A 636 41.71 -8.71 -8.42
C ALA A 636 40.99 -7.43 -7.95
N GLY A 637 39.88 -7.06 -8.62
CA GLY A 637 39.03 -5.93 -8.26
C GLY A 637 37.87 -6.34 -7.37
N GLU A 638 37.08 -5.34 -6.94
CA GLU A 638 35.83 -5.59 -6.25
C GLU A 638 34.78 -6.16 -7.22
N GLY A 639 33.88 -7.00 -6.71
CA GLY A 639 32.83 -7.61 -7.52
C GLY A 639 31.80 -8.35 -6.68
N VAL A 640 30.55 -7.89 -6.72
CA VAL A 640 29.43 -8.52 -6.00
C VAL A 640 29.10 -9.88 -6.61
N VAL A 641 29.15 -10.94 -5.81
CA VAL A 641 28.80 -12.30 -6.24
C VAL A 641 27.30 -12.51 -6.10
N VAL A 642 26.76 -12.25 -4.91
CA VAL A 642 25.32 -12.32 -4.62
C VAL A 642 24.97 -11.35 -3.49
N SER A 643 23.83 -10.70 -3.59
CA SER A 643 23.23 -9.92 -2.50
C SER A 643 21.75 -10.23 -2.33
N HIS A 644 21.26 -10.06 -1.11
CA HIS A 644 19.85 -10.19 -0.77
C HIS A 644 19.54 -9.35 0.46
N GLY A 645 18.91 -8.19 0.26
CA GLY A 645 18.50 -7.26 1.30
C GLY A 645 18.97 -5.84 1.06
N ASP A 646 18.77 -5.02 2.08
CA ASP A 646 19.11 -3.59 2.10
C ASP A 646 19.50 -3.17 3.53
N GLN A 647 19.43 -1.86 3.82
CA GLN A 647 19.69 -1.30 5.15
C GLN A 647 18.73 -1.82 6.24
N GLY A 648 17.54 -2.31 5.86
CA GLY A 648 16.58 -2.95 6.74
C GLY A 648 16.92 -4.40 7.12
N GLY A 649 17.94 -4.99 6.49
CA GLY A 649 18.46 -6.31 6.81
C GLY A 649 18.74 -7.14 5.56
N GLY A 650 19.80 -7.94 5.59
CA GLY A 650 20.24 -8.68 4.41
C GLY A 650 21.60 -9.34 4.54
N TYR A 651 22.11 -9.84 3.42
CA TYR A 651 23.48 -10.31 3.30
C TYR A 651 24.07 -10.07 1.90
N ILE A 652 25.39 -9.95 1.85
CA ILE A 652 26.14 -9.79 0.61
C ILE A 652 27.43 -10.61 0.65
N LEU A 653 27.73 -11.27 -0.47
CA LEU A 653 29.00 -11.92 -0.75
C LEU A 653 29.65 -11.19 -1.93
N TRP A 654 30.90 -10.76 -1.76
CA TRP A 654 31.67 -10.11 -2.81
C TRP A 654 33.13 -10.54 -2.80
N THR A 655 33.84 -10.31 -3.89
CA THR A 655 35.29 -10.51 -3.98
C THR A 655 36.00 -9.19 -3.86
N ALA A 656 37.13 -9.14 -3.16
CA ALA A 656 38.02 -7.98 -3.11
C ALA A 656 39.45 -8.45 -2.79
N GLU A 657 40.45 -7.87 -3.44
CA GLU A 657 41.88 -8.15 -3.17
C GLU A 657 42.26 -9.64 -3.31
N GLY A 658 41.55 -10.40 -4.15
CA GLY A 658 41.77 -11.84 -4.33
C GLY A 658 41.14 -12.73 -3.25
N ASP A 659 40.45 -12.15 -2.26
CA ASP A 659 39.71 -12.85 -1.22
C ASP A 659 38.19 -12.71 -1.42
N ALA A 660 37.42 -13.49 -0.66
CA ALA A 660 35.99 -13.37 -0.57
C ALA A 660 35.55 -12.81 0.79
N TRP A 661 34.59 -11.91 0.73
CA TRP A 661 34.05 -11.20 1.88
C TRP A 661 32.56 -11.45 1.97
N PHE A 662 32.09 -11.64 3.19
CA PHE A 662 30.68 -11.81 3.50
C PHE A 662 30.26 -10.80 4.55
N ALA A 663 29.15 -10.11 4.31
CA ALA A 663 28.51 -9.28 5.31
C ALA A 663 27.07 -9.74 5.55
N TYR A 664 26.66 -9.70 6.82
CA TYR A 664 25.31 -9.94 7.29
C TYR A 664 24.82 -8.70 8.04
N ASN A 665 23.76 -8.07 7.52
CA ASN A 665 23.10 -6.93 8.13
C ASN A 665 21.91 -7.43 8.97
N ALA A 666 22.07 -7.44 10.29
CA ALA A 666 21.01 -7.77 11.25
C ALA A 666 20.23 -6.51 11.66
N TYR A 667 19.43 -5.96 10.74
CA TYR A 667 18.61 -4.76 10.95
C TYR A 667 19.38 -3.49 11.36
N GLY A 668 20.64 -3.42 10.92
CA GLY A 668 21.59 -2.35 11.23
C GLY A 668 22.83 -2.85 11.97
N ASP A 669 22.76 -3.98 12.67
CA ASP A 669 23.93 -4.59 13.31
C ASP A 669 24.75 -5.41 12.29
N MET A 670 25.93 -4.90 11.93
CA MET A 670 26.73 -5.41 10.82
C MET A 670 27.75 -6.44 11.28
N HIS A 671 27.66 -7.65 10.71
CA HIS A 671 28.66 -8.69 10.89
C HIS A 671 29.42 -8.91 9.58
N ARG A 672 30.76 -8.93 9.64
CA ARG A 672 31.61 -9.06 8.46
C ARG A 672 32.66 -10.15 8.65
N LEU A 673 32.82 -10.99 7.64
CA LEU A 673 33.79 -12.08 7.60
C LEU A 673 34.61 -12.01 6.32
N ARG A 674 35.88 -12.43 6.41
CA ARG A 674 36.81 -12.55 5.28
C ARG A 674 37.32 -13.98 5.22
N VAL A 675 37.32 -14.57 4.04
CA VAL A 675 37.92 -15.89 3.78
C VAL A 675 38.81 -15.82 2.55
N GLN A 676 39.91 -16.57 2.57
CA GLN A 676 40.77 -16.70 1.40
C GLN A 676 40.08 -17.57 0.35
N ALA A 677 39.95 -17.06 -0.87
CA ALA A 677 39.31 -17.77 -1.98
C ALA A 677 40.35 -18.56 -2.79
N SER A 678 39.98 -19.75 -3.25
CA SER A 678 40.73 -20.51 -4.26
C SER A 678 40.48 -19.96 -5.67
N GLN A 679 41.21 -20.44 -6.69
CA GLN A 679 41.03 -20.01 -8.08
C GLN A 679 40.87 -21.21 -9.01
N PRO A 680 39.68 -21.48 -9.59
CA PRO A 680 38.37 -20.83 -9.30
C PRO A 680 37.85 -21.17 -7.90
N ALA A 681 36.99 -20.32 -7.35
CA ALA A 681 36.42 -20.51 -6.02
C ALA A 681 35.05 -21.18 -6.08
N GLU A 682 34.85 -22.19 -5.24
CA GLU A 682 33.52 -22.61 -4.79
C GLU A 682 33.32 -22.18 -3.34
N ILE A 683 32.42 -21.22 -3.11
CA ILE A 683 32.02 -20.78 -1.78
C ILE A 683 30.62 -21.29 -1.48
N THR A 684 30.49 -21.89 -0.31
CA THR A 684 29.21 -22.36 0.20
C THR A 684 28.88 -21.64 1.50
N LEU A 685 27.75 -20.94 1.52
CA LEU A 685 27.17 -20.33 2.72
C LEU A 685 26.06 -21.26 3.24
N ASN A 686 26.24 -21.84 4.42
CA ASN A 686 25.24 -22.70 5.05
C ASN A 686 24.56 -21.96 6.20
N PHE A 687 23.30 -21.61 6.00
CA PHE A 687 22.45 -21.03 7.02
C PHE A 687 21.71 -22.17 7.74
N THR A 688 22.01 -22.38 9.01
CA THR A 688 21.36 -23.41 9.83
C THR A 688 20.38 -22.77 10.78
N ALA A 689 19.10 -23.14 10.68
CA ALA A 689 18.07 -22.68 11.60
C ALA A 689 18.32 -23.20 13.01
N LEU A 690 18.48 -22.29 13.96
CA LEU A 690 18.59 -22.52 15.40
C LEU A 690 17.28 -22.13 16.10
N PRO A 691 17.04 -22.60 17.34
CA PRO A 691 15.97 -22.08 18.19
C PRO A 691 16.01 -20.56 18.36
N ASP A 692 14.85 -20.00 18.70
CA ASP A 692 14.66 -18.59 19.02
C ASP A 692 15.00 -17.65 17.85
N LEU A 693 14.46 -17.96 16.67
CA LEU A 693 14.58 -17.13 15.46
C LEU A 693 16.04 -16.73 15.16
N ALA A 694 16.98 -17.68 15.17
CA ALA A 694 18.38 -17.40 14.88
C ALA A 694 18.97 -18.35 13.82
N TRP A 695 19.96 -17.87 13.07
CA TRP A 695 20.80 -18.69 12.20
C TRP A 695 22.20 -18.82 12.78
N SER A 696 22.85 -19.97 12.58
CA SER A 696 24.30 -20.00 12.39
C SER A 696 24.60 -19.92 10.89
N ILE A 697 25.73 -19.30 10.53
CA ILE A 697 26.16 -19.12 9.14
C ILE A 697 27.59 -19.63 9.00
N ASP A 698 27.78 -20.74 8.29
CA ASP A 698 29.11 -21.27 7.99
C ASP A 698 29.53 -20.90 6.56
N ILE A 699 30.76 -20.42 6.41
CA ILE A 699 31.38 -20.10 5.13
C ILE A 699 32.44 -21.15 4.83
N SER A 700 32.16 -21.99 3.83
CA SER A 700 33.09 -22.99 3.34
C SER A 700 33.73 -22.57 2.03
N VAL A 701 35.01 -22.86 1.87
CA VAL A 701 35.77 -22.70 0.61
C VAL A 701 36.25 -24.09 0.19
N ASP A 702 35.84 -24.52 -1.00
CA ASP A 702 36.14 -25.85 -1.55
C ASP A 702 35.76 -27.02 -0.61
N GLY A 703 34.65 -26.87 0.11
CA GLY A 703 34.12 -27.87 1.02
C GLY A 703 34.71 -27.84 2.45
N GLU A 704 35.71 -27.01 2.73
CA GLU A 704 36.25 -26.82 4.08
C GLU A 704 35.68 -25.55 4.72
N CYS A 705 35.07 -25.66 5.91
CA CYS A 705 34.61 -24.49 6.67
C CYS A 705 35.81 -23.62 7.09
N ARG A 706 35.77 -22.32 6.75
CA ARG A 706 36.85 -21.36 6.99
C ARG A 706 36.48 -20.29 8.01
N ALA A 707 35.20 -19.93 8.11
CA ALA A 707 34.70 -18.94 9.04
C ALA A 707 33.22 -19.19 9.35
N SER A 708 32.77 -18.76 10.53
CA SER A 708 31.39 -18.95 10.97
C SER A 708 30.89 -17.75 11.76
N LEU A 709 29.59 -17.45 11.62
CA LEU A 709 28.82 -16.69 12.59
C LEU A 709 27.98 -17.68 13.39
N GLU A 710 28.35 -17.89 14.64
CA GLU A 710 27.74 -18.93 15.50
C GLU A 710 26.24 -18.68 15.73
N ARG A 711 25.83 -17.41 15.83
CA ARG A 711 24.45 -17.04 16.09
C ARG A 711 24.19 -15.60 15.67
N VAL A 712 23.27 -15.42 14.73
CA VAL A 712 22.71 -14.12 14.32
C VAL A 712 21.18 -14.22 14.30
N PRO A 713 20.43 -13.13 14.56
CA PRO A 713 18.98 -13.16 14.45
C PRO A 713 18.58 -13.47 13.01
N MET A 714 17.56 -14.30 12.81
CA MET A 714 16.97 -14.52 11.49
C MET A 714 16.34 -13.23 10.97
N LEU A 715 16.39 -13.05 9.66
CA LEU A 715 15.63 -12.01 8.99
C LEU A 715 14.19 -12.47 8.81
N VAL A 716 13.26 -11.70 9.38
CA VAL A 716 11.82 -11.93 9.46
C VAL A 716 11.11 -10.58 9.28
N GLY A 717 9.77 -10.54 9.33
CA GLY A 717 9.05 -9.27 9.23
C GLY A 717 9.21 -8.61 7.85
N MET A 718 9.21 -9.43 6.81
CA MET A 718 9.52 -9.08 5.41
C MET A 718 11.00 -8.79 5.11
N ALA A 719 11.92 -8.85 6.07
CA ALA A 719 13.36 -8.81 5.78
C ALA A 719 13.90 -10.21 5.34
N PRO A 720 14.87 -10.27 4.40
CA PRO A 720 15.33 -9.18 3.54
C PRO A 720 14.20 -8.72 2.62
N PHE A 721 14.06 -7.40 2.48
CA PHE A 721 12.90 -6.82 1.81
C PHE A 721 13.10 -6.71 0.29
N THR A 722 14.31 -6.38 -0.14
CA THR A 722 14.70 -6.52 -1.56
C THR A 722 14.78 -7.99 -1.97
N GLY A 723 14.74 -8.24 -3.27
CA GLY A 723 14.96 -9.57 -3.82
C GLY A 723 16.43 -10.03 -3.89
N ILE A 724 16.67 -11.26 -4.38
CA ILE A 724 18.02 -11.80 -4.58
C ILE A 724 18.60 -11.31 -5.92
N SER A 725 19.81 -10.75 -5.88
CA SER A 725 20.56 -10.30 -7.05
C SER A 725 21.90 -11.05 -7.16
N VAL A 726 22.29 -11.42 -8.38
CA VAL A 726 23.56 -12.13 -8.67
C VAL A 726 24.42 -11.29 -9.60
N GLY A 727 25.67 -11.09 -9.23
CA GLY A 727 26.61 -10.27 -10.00
C GLY A 727 26.49 -8.76 -9.76
N GLN A 728 25.57 -8.31 -8.91
CA GLN A 728 25.29 -6.91 -8.61
C GLN A 728 24.49 -6.80 -7.30
N GLU A 729 24.44 -5.61 -6.71
CA GLU A 729 23.39 -5.25 -5.76
C GLU A 729 22.13 -4.76 -6.50
N GLY A 730 20.96 -5.20 -6.07
CA GLY A 730 19.68 -4.77 -6.61
C GLY A 730 18.83 -4.11 -5.52
N GLY A 731 18.27 -2.94 -5.80
CA GLY A 731 17.61 -2.10 -4.80
C GLY A 731 18.61 -1.23 -4.06
N GLY A 732 18.68 -1.37 -2.74
CA GLY A 732 19.58 -0.62 -1.85
C GLY A 732 20.77 -1.45 -1.36
N PRO A 733 21.81 -0.79 -0.80
CA PRO A 733 23.00 -1.49 -0.33
C PRO A 733 22.71 -2.27 0.96
N VAL A 734 23.21 -3.51 1.03
CA VAL A 734 23.20 -4.30 2.29
C VAL A 734 24.22 -3.73 3.28
N ASP A 735 25.40 -3.34 2.79
CA ASP A 735 26.51 -2.79 3.58
C ASP A 735 26.81 -1.37 3.10
N TRP A 736 26.37 -0.37 3.88
CA TRP A 736 26.53 1.04 3.49
C TRP A 736 28.00 1.46 3.40
N ASP A 737 28.87 0.94 4.27
CA ASP A 737 30.30 1.28 4.25
C ASP A 737 31.00 0.71 3.01
N LEU A 738 30.54 -0.43 2.50
CA LEU A 738 30.98 -1.00 1.22
C LEU A 738 30.52 -0.13 0.06
N HIS A 739 29.26 0.26 0.07
CA HIS A 739 28.68 1.08 -0.97
C HIS A 739 29.30 2.49 -1.04
N ALA A 740 29.45 3.17 0.10
CA ALA A 740 29.98 4.53 0.18
C ALA A 740 31.43 4.67 -0.31
N ARG A 741 32.23 3.59 -0.25
CA ARG A 741 33.59 3.55 -0.84
C ARG A 741 33.63 3.08 -2.29
N GLY A 742 32.47 2.77 -2.88
CA GLY A 742 32.31 2.30 -4.26
C GLY A 742 32.68 0.84 -4.47
N GLY A 743 32.57 -0.01 -3.43
CA GLY A 743 33.00 -1.41 -3.49
C GLY A 743 31.92 -2.43 -3.83
N ASP A 744 30.67 -1.99 -3.97
CA ASP A 744 29.53 -2.79 -4.45
C ASP A 744 29.48 -2.89 -5.99
N THR A 745 30.65 -2.90 -6.65
CA THR A 745 30.70 -2.90 -8.12
C THR A 745 30.16 -4.22 -8.71
N PRO A 746 29.50 -4.17 -9.88
CA PRO A 746 29.04 -5.38 -10.56
C PRO A 746 30.20 -6.32 -10.88
N HIS A 747 29.98 -7.62 -10.74
CA HIS A 747 30.94 -8.64 -11.13
C HIS A 747 31.24 -8.58 -12.63
N ARG A 748 32.53 -8.61 -13.00
CA ARG A 748 32.98 -8.47 -14.39
C ARG A 748 33.73 -9.70 -14.87
N GLY A 749 33.16 -10.36 -15.90
CA GLY A 749 33.80 -11.47 -16.62
C GLY A 749 33.76 -12.80 -15.86
N GLY A 750 34.35 -13.84 -16.46
CA GLY A 750 34.52 -15.15 -15.81
C GLY A 750 33.24 -15.98 -15.63
N LEU A 751 33.40 -17.08 -14.90
CA LEU A 751 32.29 -17.90 -14.39
C LEU A 751 31.62 -17.15 -13.22
N LEU A 752 30.29 -17.09 -13.22
CA LEU A 752 29.50 -16.76 -12.03
C LEU A 752 28.18 -17.55 -12.08
N ASP A 753 28.04 -18.49 -11.15
CA ASP A 753 26.87 -19.32 -10.98
C ASP A 753 26.51 -19.36 -9.49
N VAL A 754 25.29 -18.94 -9.15
CA VAL A 754 24.82 -18.91 -7.76
C VAL A 754 23.56 -19.75 -7.63
N ARG A 755 23.61 -20.73 -6.76
CA ARG A 755 22.55 -21.69 -6.52
C ARG A 755 22.04 -21.58 -5.08
N TYR A 756 20.72 -21.46 -4.95
CA TYR A 756 20.00 -21.52 -3.68
C TYR A 756 19.34 -22.88 -3.51
N GLU A 757 19.57 -23.50 -2.36
CA GLU A 757 18.98 -24.78 -1.99
C GLU A 757 18.26 -24.65 -0.64
N PRO A 758 16.91 -24.55 -0.66
CA PRO A 758 16.13 -24.47 0.56
C PRO A 758 16.21 -25.77 1.36
N GLY A 759 16.49 -25.66 2.65
CA GLY A 759 16.61 -26.78 3.59
C GLY A 759 15.36 -26.98 4.44
N ALA A 760 15.54 -27.62 5.59
CA ALA A 760 14.46 -27.94 6.51
C ALA A 760 13.82 -26.67 7.10
N ILE A 761 12.48 -26.61 7.11
CA ILE A 761 11.72 -25.58 7.82
C ILE A 761 11.95 -25.74 9.33
N ALA A 762 12.18 -24.63 10.01
CA ALA A 762 12.41 -24.64 11.44
C ALA A 762 11.20 -25.17 12.22
N ALA A 763 11.42 -25.98 13.25
CA ALA A 763 10.34 -26.65 13.98
C ALA A 763 9.35 -25.66 14.63
N TYR A 764 9.83 -24.50 15.08
CA TYR A 764 9.00 -23.43 15.66
C TYR A 764 8.24 -22.62 14.61
N SER A 765 8.55 -22.73 13.31
CA SER A 765 7.75 -22.07 12.26
C SER A 765 6.26 -22.43 12.38
N ARG A 766 5.97 -23.68 12.77
CA ARG A 766 4.60 -24.15 13.03
C ARG A 766 3.98 -23.60 14.32
N ARG A 767 4.76 -23.15 15.29
CA ARG A 767 4.29 -22.53 16.55
C ARG A 767 4.14 -21.02 16.40
N ILE A 768 5.03 -20.37 15.65
CA ILE A 768 4.92 -18.98 15.20
C ILE A 768 3.63 -18.77 14.40
N VAL A 769 3.22 -19.75 13.60
CA VAL A 769 1.95 -19.74 12.88
C VAL A 769 0.74 -20.04 13.80
N VAL A 770 0.96 -20.59 15.00
CA VAL A 770 -0.09 -21.08 15.90
C VAL A 770 -0.29 -20.20 17.16
N ASP A 771 0.67 -19.38 17.58
CA ASP A 771 0.57 -18.65 18.86
C ASP A 771 0.07 -17.19 18.71
N VAL A 772 -0.97 -16.90 17.93
CA VAL A 772 -1.53 -15.52 17.88
C VAL A 772 -2.34 -15.18 19.15
N ASP A 773 -2.81 -16.17 19.90
CA ASP A 773 -3.78 -15.97 20.99
C ASP A 773 -3.21 -15.54 22.35
N GLU A 774 -1.89 -15.64 22.59
CA GLU A 774 -1.29 -15.28 23.89
C GLU A 774 -0.85 -13.79 23.97
N LEU A 775 -0.85 -13.04 22.85
CA LEU A 775 -0.43 -11.63 22.81
C LEU A 775 -1.48 -10.66 23.37
N ARG A 776 -2.76 -11.06 23.43
CA ARG A 776 -3.84 -10.18 23.88
C ARG A 776 -3.80 -9.88 25.38
N LEU A 777 -3.35 -10.84 26.19
CA LEU A 777 -3.29 -10.68 27.65
C LEU A 777 -2.08 -9.85 28.13
N ARG A 778 -1.19 -9.41 27.22
CA ARG A 778 0.00 -8.60 27.55
C ARG A 778 0.10 -7.29 26.78
N LEU A 779 -0.95 -6.93 26.02
CA LEU A 779 -1.12 -5.59 25.45
C LEU A 779 -1.98 -4.68 26.34
N LEU A 780 -2.42 -5.21 27.50
CA LEU A 780 -3.17 -4.54 28.58
C LEU A 780 -2.35 -4.49 29.90
N ASP A 781 -1.04 -4.76 29.83
CA ASP A 781 -0.02 -4.54 30.87
C ASP A 781 1.16 -3.80 30.22
#